data_AF-A0A1J4J0D7-F1
#
_entry.id   AF-A0A1J4J0D7-F1
#
_cell.length_a   1.000
_cell.length_b   1.000
_cell.length_c   1.000
_cell.angle_alpha   90.00
_cell.angle_beta   90.00
_cell.angle_gamma   90.00
#
_symmetry.space_group_name_H-M   'P 1'
#
loop_
_entity.id
_entity.type
_entity.pdbx_description
1 polymer ?
#
loop_
_entity_poly.entity_id
_entity_poly.type
_entity_poly.pdbx_seq_one_letter_code
_entity_poly.pdbx_strand_id
1 'polypeptide(L)'
;MEEKYEFFLQHIPNNVDTVLTTTMYLINETRDNIIRCHRTVALSRILFERDKKIYGDLIPDELHLPSFVMKPNEVVPPRVSPQLLQQSAHLFAFLHLRLADLFDALILVKSTPEFPYLINSALPALFGYFSSKEHILLAFPFYYHTIDLSSPQLTFKIAYPFLAAPYIFRFFESSLMPFFSRFLRDNRIENCKANKRRLNELSKIYANDLIDLFIQNLHLLPNFFTVFFKMAQKKWDHKIIGDFLVNELFKDISFKFLVTFGYEKNEPFLENVFSQMTVDHFVKLSTALCKSKSSFEVPELFMNFGHSFYDFYVCIPDLVALSKVIEMKTKLPASMTSLPFDNTPRFSMFWFKVFPKRKIPLDLRVRPLIFSDTQFQINQNPVYERSWLQMQSQFEYPYEYCKSCQNIKDQNFIKYVLLRSVEDFNHRASEFEELMSFKLWLSEIKKWGEIAYEQERLMIMPIAILATQQAHRREYKTLEIAFEHSSTLFSSTIIQKDQFLSLISLYLPNFISKINKDLKALDDEWSKFTYDRSKDFDLINIGLENQSSNAVFWESVEELRTVTINGITAGFRGVIRSFQFLKGLLKVLPKDLTEIAIILAQNKEILIFYIIVNSFAMKNKVFHSLCTDEEEGLWVKFESVLLRMVTSQSNMKLQNLFFQVQDKTANLRK
;
A
#
# COMPACT_ATOMS: atom_id res chain seq x y z
N MET A 1 -0.09 14.61 -48.87
CA MET A 1 1.03 15.01 -47.99
C MET A 1 0.72 16.32 -47.28
N GLU A 2 0.32 17.38 -47.98
CA GLU A 2 -0.12 18.63 -47.34
C GLU A 2 -1.27 18.44 -46.36
N GLU A 3 -2.34 17.72 -46.75
CA GLU A 3 -3.44 17.37 -45.81
C GLU A 3 -2.96 16.64 -44.56
N LYS A 4 -1.92 15.80 -44.69
CA LYS A 4 -1.34 15.07 -43.56
C LYS A 4 -0.53 16.00 -42.65
N TYR A 5 0.23 16.92 -43.26
CA TYR A 5 0.95 17.96 -42.53
C TYR A 5 -0.02 18.84 -41.73
N GLU A 6 -1.11 19.31 -42.34
CA GLU A 6 -2.16 20.08 -41.65
C GLU A 6 -2.82 19.29 -40.52
N PHE A 7 -3.12 18.01 -40.77
CA PHE A 7 -3.65 17.12 -39.73
C PHE A 7 -2.70 17.02 -38.53
N PHE A 8 -1.41 16.82 -38.77
CA PHE A 8 -0.40 16.75 -37.71
C PHE A 8 -0.24 18.05 -36.95
N LEU A 9 -0.20 19.18 -37.65
CA LEU A 9 -0.09 20.51 -37.07
C LEU A 9 -1.24 20.81 -36.09
N GLN A 10 -2.44 20.31 -36.39
CA GLN A 10 -3.63 20.51 -35.56
C GLN A 10 -3.71 19.57 -34.34
N HIS A 11 -3.15 18.35 -34.44
CA HIS A 11 -3.42 17.27 -33.47
C HIS A 11 -2.21 16.85 -32.63
N ILE A 12 -0.97 17.21 -33.01
CA ILE A 12 0.23 16.88 -32.24
C ILE A 12 0.65 18.09 -31.39
N PRO A 13 0.69 17.96 -30.06
CA PRO A 13 1.19 19.03 -29.19
C PRO A 13 2.66 19.41 -29.50
N ASN A 14 3.05 20.67 -29.28
CA ASN A 14 4.43 21.12 -29.47
C ASN A 14 5.40 20.69 -28.37
N ASN A 15 4.90 20.23 -27.23
CA ASN A 15 5.68 19.93 -26.03
C ASN A 15 5.73 18.44 -25.67
N VAL A 16 5.50 17.54 -26.63
CA VAL A 16 5.44 16.08 -26.40
C VAL A 16 6.68 15.60 -25.65
N ASP A 17 7.88 15.96 -26.09
CA ASP A 17 9.16 15.52 -25.50
C ASP A 17 9.31 15.96 -24.03
N THR A 18 8.89 17.19 -23.72
CA THR A 18 8.95 17.74 -22.36
C THR A 18 7.98 17.00 -21.44
N VAL A 19 6.76 16.74 -21.93
CA VAL A 19 5.74 16.01 -21.17
C VAL A 19 6.13 14.53 -21.02
N LEU A 20 6.73 13.93 -22.04
CA LEU A 20 7.26 12.56 -22.00
C LEU A 20 8.39 12.44 -20.98
N THR A 21 9.35 13.36 -20.99
CA THR A 21 10.44 13.43 -20.00
C THR A 21 9.90 13.56 -18.57
N THR A 22 8.93 14.45 -18.36
CA THR A 22 8.29 14.63 -17.04
C THR A 22 7.53 13.38 -16.62
N THR A 23 6.84 12.73 -17.55
CA THR A 23 6.10 11.48 -17.30
C THR A 23 7.08 10.35 -16.94
N MET A 24 8.21 10.23 -17.63
CA MET A 24 9.26 9.26 -17.32
C MET A 24 9.89 9.48 -15.94
N TYR A 25 10.10 10.74 -15.55
CA TYR A 25 10.55 11.06 -14.18
C TYR A 25 9.54 10.54 -13.15
N LEU A 26 8.25 10.85 -13.33
CA LEU A 26 7.18 10.38 -12.43
C LEU A 26 7.06 8.85 -12.41
N ILE A 27 7.27 8.18 -13.54
CA ILE A 27 7.29 6.70 -13.62
C ILE A 27 8.42 6.14 -12.76
N ASN A 28 9.63 6.68 -12.89
CA ASN A 28 10.78 6.20 -12.11
C ASN A 28 10.59 6.48 -10.61
N GLU A 29 10.14 7.68 -10.23
CA GLU A 29 9.83 8.00 -8.84
C GLU A 29 8.76 7.05 -8.25
N THR A 30 7.67 6.82 -8.99
CA THR A 30 6.59 5.92 -8.57
C THR A 30 7.11 4.49 -8.39
N ARG A 31 7.91 3.99 -9.35
CA ARG A 31 8.52 2.66 -9.31
C ARG A 31 9.44 2.50 -8.09
N ASP A 32 10.34 3.46 -7.87
CA ASP A 32 11.30 3.40 -6.77
C ASP A 32 10.57 3.38 -5.43
N ASN A 33 9.51 4.18 -5.28
CA ASN A 33 8.70 4.21 -4.07
C ASN A 33 7.96 2.88 -3.83
N ILE A 34 7.42 2.24 -4.88
CA ILE A 34 6.82 0.90 -4.77
C ILE A 34 7.85 -0.12 -4.27
N ILE A 35 9.05 -0.12 -4.85
CA ILE A 35 10.11 -1.06 -4.45
C ILE A 35 10.56 -0.83 -3.00
N ARG A 36 10.71 0.44 -2.57
CA ARG A 36 11.02 0.79 -1.18
C ARG A 36 9.93 0.28 -0.21
N CYS A 37 8.68 0.54 -0.55
CA CYS A 37 7.51 0.12 0.21
C CYS A 37 7.48 -1.40 0.40
N HIS A 38 7.66 -2.15 -0.69
CA HIS A 38 7.67 -3.62 -0.65
C HIS A 38 8.88 -4.20 0.06
N ARG A 39 10.04 -3.53 0.00
CA ARG A 39 11.17 -3.87 0.87
C ARG A 39 10.78 -3.75 2.34
N THR A 40 10.18 -2.63 2.75
CA THR A 40 9.76 -2.44 4.14
C THR A 40 8.79 -3.55 4.57
N VAL A 41 7.81 -3.88 3.72
CA VAL A 41 6.88 -5.00 3.95
C VAL A 41 7.63 -6.32 4.12
N ALA A 42 8.52 -6.68 3.20
CA ALA A 42 9.25 -7.94 3.23
C ALA A 42 10.13 -8.07 4.48
N LEU A 43 10.84 -7.00 4.83
CA LEU A 43 11.77 -6.98 5.97
C LEU A 43 11.08 -6.75 7.31
N SER A 44 9.84 -6.27 7.35
CA SER A 44 9.09 -6.03 8.59
C SER A 44 9.01 -7.27 9.49
N ARG A 45 8.99 -8.47 8.90
CA ARG A 45 9.00 -9.74 9.65
C ARG A 45 10.24 -9.88 10.54
N ILE A 46 11.39 -9.41 10.08
CA ILE A 46 12.63 -9.43 10.86
C ILE A 46 12.47 -8.60 12.13
N LEU A 47 11.65 -7.54 12.12
CA LEU A 47 11.37 -6.71 13.29
C LEU A 47 10.50 -7.43 14.34
N PHE A 48 9.64 -8.35 13.95
CA PHE A 48 8.79 -9.14 14.86
C PHE A 48 9.46 -10.41 15.39
N GLU A 49 10.59 -10.83 14.82
CA GLU A 49 11.31 -12.02 15.26
C GLU A 49 11.78 -11.89 16.73
N ARG A 50 11.56 -12.90 17.57
CA ARG A 50 11.88 -12.78 19.00
C ARG A 50 13.39 -12.83 19.25
N ASP A 51 14.08 -13.72 18.55
CA ASP A 51 15.52 -13.89 18.67
C ASP A 51 16.22 -13.30 17.44
N LYS A 52 16.79 -12.09 17.58
CA LYS A 52 17.55 -11.45 16.50
C LYS A 52 18.90 -12.13 16.24
N LYS A 53 19.42 -12.91 17.19
CA LYS A 53 20.74 -13.55 17.08
C LYS A 53 20.78 -14.60 15.98
N ILE A 54 19.62 -15.11 15.56
CA ILE A 54 19.52 -16.07 14.46
C ILE A 54 20.05 -15.52 13.14
N TYR A 55 20.14 -14.20 12.98
CA TYR A 55 20.63 -13.53 11.77
C TYR A 55 22.13 -13.23 11.80
N GLY A 56 22.82 -13.51 12.92
CA GLY A 56 24.24 -13.22 13.07
C GLY A 56 24.58 -11.74 12.87
N ASP A 57 25.66 -11.46 12.13
CA ASP A 57 26.13 -10.10 11.80
C ASP A 57 25.58 -9.58 10.45
N LEU A 58 24.61 -10.28 9.86
CA LEU A 58 24.01 -9.92 8.57
C LEU A 58 22.94 -8.83 8.68
N ILE A 59 22.48 -8.55 9.89
CA ILE A 59 21.61 -7.42 10.20
C ILE A 59 22.35 -6.40 11.09
N PRO A 60 21.93 -5.13 11.09
CA PRO A 60 22.38 -4.17 12.08
C PRO A 60 22.05 -4.64 13.51
N ASP A 61 22.68 -4.01 14.50
CA ASP A 61 22.31 -4.19 15.90
C ASP A 61 20.83 -3.84 16.15
N GLU A 62 20.29 -4.27 17.29
CA GLU A 62 18.87 -4.07 17.62
C GLU A 62 18.47 -2.59 17.67
N LEU A 63 19.42 -1.70 17.97
CA LEU A 63 19.19 -0.26 18.04
C LEU A 63 18.96 0.34 16.64
N HIS A 64 19.75 -0.06 15.65
CA HIS A 64 19.69 0.49 14.29
C HIS A 64 18.78 -0.32 13.36
N LEU A 65 18.42 -1.56 13.70
CA LEU A 65 17.58 -2.43 12.87
C LEU A 65 16.23 -1.79 12.45
N PRO A 66 15.46 -1.13 13.34
CA PRO A 66 14.22 -0.44 12.93
C PRO A 66 14.46 0.63 11.86
N SER A 67 15.54 1.41 12.01
CA SER A 67 15.91 2.43 11.03
C SER A 67 16.34 1.82 9.70
N PHE A 68 17.10 0.72 9.73
CA PHE A 68 17.47 -0.01 8.52
C PHE A 68 16.24 -0.51 7.74
N VAL A 69 15.22 -1.00 8.43
CA VAL A 69 14.00 -1.50 7.77
C VAL A 69 13.13 -0.35 7.26
N MET A 70 12.80 0.62 8.10
CA MET A 70 11.76 1.63 7.79
C MET A 70 12.30 2.93 7.17
N LYS A 71 13.56 3.28 7.45
CA LYS A 71 14.20 4.51 6.97
C LYS A 71 15.67 4.26 6.61
N PRO A 72 15.94 3.35 5.66
CA PRO A 72 17.30 2.97 5.31
C PRO A 72 18.12 4.18 4.84
N ASN A 73 19.41 4.18 5.14
CA ASN A 73 20.34 5.14 4.55
C ASN A 73 20.60 4.76 3.09
N GLU A 74 20.26 5.63 2.14
CA GLU A 74 20.53 5.44 0.72
C GLU A 74 21.86 6.10 0.31
N VAL A 75 22.65 5.37 -0.48
CA VAL A 75 23.90 5.89 -1.05
C VAL A 75 23.83 5.90 -2.58
N VAL A 76 24.31 7.00 -3.15
CA VAL A 76 24.40 7.24 -4.60
C VAL A 76 25.87 7.48 -5.00
N PRO A 77 26.23 7.34 -6.29
CA PRO A 77 27.59 7.62 -6.74
C PRO A 77 28.04 9.05 -6.34
N PRO A 78 29.31 9.25 -5.92
CA PRO A 78 30.41 8.28 -5.87
C PRO A 78 30.51 7.50 -4.54
N ARG A 79 29.58 7.67 -3.58
CA ARG A 79 29.61 6.95 -2.29
C ARG A 79 29.44 5.44 -2.46
N VAL A 80 28.71 5.04 -3.50
CA VAL A 80 28.76 3.68 -4.04
C VAL A 80 29.65 3.67 -5.27
N SER A 81 30.62 2.75 -5.30
CA SER A 81 31.56 2.67 -6.43
C SER A 81 30.87 2.12 -7.68
N PRO A 82 31.16 2.66 -8.89
CA PRO A 82 30.65 2.08 -10.14
C PRO A 82 31.01 0.61 -10.32
N GLN A 83 32.17 0.19 -9.80
CA GLN A 83 32.59 -1.21 -9.79
C GLN A 83 31.65 -2.09 -8.96
N LEU A 84 31.26 -1.66 -7.76
CA LEU A 84 30.30 -2.39 -6.94
C LEU A 84 28.95 -2.51 -7.65
N LEU A 85 28.46 -1.45 -8.29
CA LEU A 85 27.21 -1.49 -9.07
C LEU A 85 27.29 -2.52 -10.22
N GLN A 86 28.37 -2.50 -10.99
CA GLN A 86 28.59 -3.42 -12.10
C GLN A 86 28.69 -4.88 -11.63
N GLN A 87 29.45 -5.13 -10.57
CA GLN A 87 29.62 -6.49 -10.03
C GLN A 87 28.33 -7.02 -9.40
N SER A 88 27.54 -6.16 -8.75
CA SER A 88 26.21 -6.50 -8.23
C SER A 88 25.27 -6.91 -9.37
N ALA A 89 25.25 -6.13 -10.46
CA ALA A 89 24.48 -6.45 -11.65
C ALA A 89 24.89 -7.79 -12.28
N HIS A 90 26.20 -8.03 -12.38
CA HIS A 90 26.73 -9.29 -12.88
C HIS A 90 26.38 -10.48 -11.98
N LEU A 91 26.48 -10.33 -10.65
CA LEU A 91 26.12 -11.37 -9.69
C LEU A 91 24.63 -11.73 -9.80
N PHE A 92 23.74 -10.74 -9.85
CA PHE A 92 22.30 -10.98 -9.98
C PHE A 92 21.97 -11.69 -11.29
N ALA A 93 22.53 -11.21 -12.41
CA ALA A 93 22.36 -11.86 -13.71
C ALA A 93 22.88 -13.32 -13.69
N PHE A 94 23.99 -13.59 -13.00
CA PHE A 94 24.53 -14.94 -12.84
C PHE A 94 23.60 -15.84 -12.01
N LEU A 95 23.10 -15.32 -10.88
CA LEU A 95 22.18 -16.04 -9.99
C LEU A 95 20.86 -16.37 -10.69
N HIS A 96 20.26 -15.42 -11.41
CA HIS A 96 19.01 -15.65 -12.17
C HIS A 96 19.14 -16.70 -13.27
N LEU A 97 20.36 -16.96 -13.77
CA LEU A 97 20.63 -18.03 -14.73
C LEU A 97 20.86 -19.40 -14.05
N ARG A 98 21.06 -19.43 -12.73
CA ARG A 98 21.45 -20.61 -11.95
C ARG A 98 20.56 -20.81 -10.71
N LEU A 99 19.27 -20.58 -10.86
CA LEU A 99 18.32 -20.68 -9.75
C LEU A 99 18.29 -22.07 -9.09
N ALA A 100 18.47 -23.14 -9.87
CA ALA A 100 18.56 -24.51 -9.35
C ALA A 100 19.81 -24.70 -8.48
N ASP A 101 20.99 -24.28 -8.96
CA ASP A 101 22.24 -24.33 -8.19
C ASP A 101 22.13 -23.52 -6.88
N LEU A 102 21.52 -22.33 -6.96
CA LEU A 102 21.26 -21.48 -5.79
C LEU A 102 20.32 -22.15 -4.79
N PHE A 103 19.25 -22.79 -5.28
CA PHE A 103 18.31 -23.51 -4.43
C PHE A 103 19.00 -24.68 -3.71
N ASP A 104 19.74 -25.51 -4.44
CA ASP A 104 20.47 -26.64 -3.84
C ASP A 104 21.49 -26.16 -2.82
N ALA A 105 22.16 -25.03 -3.08
CA ALA A 105 23.07 -24.41 -2.13
C ALA A 105 22.35 -23.91 -0.87
N LEU A 106 21.18 -23.28 -1.01
CA LEU A 106 20.35 -22.83 0.12
C LEU A 106 20.02 -24.00 1.06
N ILE A 107 19.70 -25.18 0.49
CA ILE A 107 19.37 -26.37 1.29
C ILE A 107 20.57 -26.88 2.10
N LEU A 108 21.80 -26.73 1.61
CA LEU A 108 23.01 -27.09 2.36
C LEU A 108 23.22 -26.22 3.60
N VAL A 109 22.77 -24.95 3.57
CA VAL A 109 22.94 -24.00 4.67
C VAL A 109 21.75 -23.93 5.62
N LYS A 110 20.72 -24.78 5.46
CA LYS A 110 19.48 -24.70 6.24
C LYS A 110 19.62 -24.71 7.77
N SER A 111 20.73 -25.24 8.27
CA SER A 111 21.05 -25.34 9.70
C SER A 111 21.98 -24.23 10.20
N THR A 112 22.34 -23.28 9.34
CA THR A 112 23.27 -22.19 9.65
C THR A 112 22.52 -20.88 9.98
N PRO A 113 23.14 -19.93 10.71
CA PRO A 113 22.56 -18.60 10.98
C PRO A 113 22.30 -17.77 9.70
N GLU A 114 22.94 -18.10 8.58
CA GLU A 114 22.71 -17.42 7.32
C GLU A 114 21.34 -17.75 6.72
N PHE A 115 20.77 -18.91 7.03
CA PHE A 115 19.53 -19.38 6.41
C PHE A 115 18.32 -18.46 6.66
N PRO A 116 18.01 -18.04 7.90
CA PRO A 116 16.95 -17.06 8.15
C PRO A 116 17.14 -15.75 7.38
N TYR A 117 18.38 -15.25 7.30
CA TYR A 117 18.69 -14.02 6.57
C TYR A 117 18.48 -14.18 5.06
N LEU A 118 18.92 -15.31 4.49
CA LEU A 118 18.75 -15.60 3.07
C LEU A 118 17.28 -15.62 2.66
N ILE A 119 16.44 -16.34 3.41
CA ILE A 119 15.02 -16.46 3.06
C ILE A 119 14.26 -15.15 3.31
N ASN A 120 14.56 -14.41 4.39
CA ASN A 120 13.77 -13.24 4.78
C ASN A 120 14.30 -11.90 4.23
N SER A 121 15.54 -11.82 3.75
CA SER A 121 16.16 -10.59 3.21
C SER A 121 16.76 -10.79 1.83
N ALA A 122 17.81 -11.61 1.73
CA ALA A 122 18.65 -11.62 0.53
C ALA A 122 17.95 -12.18 -0.71
N LEU A 123 17.13 -13.22 -0.57
CA LEU A 123 16.32 -13.77 -1.68
C LEU A 123 15.19 -12.82 -2.10
N PRO A 124 14.39 -12.23 -1.18
CA PRO A 124 13.49 -11.13 -1.54
C PRO A 124 14.22 -10.01 -2.31
N ALA A 125 15.39 -9.57 -1.86
CA ALA A 125 16.21 -8.57 -2.55
C ALA A 125 16.65 -9.02 -3.95
N LEU A 126 17.09 -10.28 -4.10
CA LEU A 126 17.45 -10.90 -5.40
C LEU A 126 16.29 -10.86 -6.41
N PHE A 127 15.06 -10.85 -5.92
CA PHE A 127 13.84 -10.82 -6.73
C PHE A 127 13.09 -9.50 -6.60
N GLY A 128 13.77 -8.39 -6.31
CA GLY A 128 13.18 -7.04 -6.30
C GLY A 128 12.00 -6.88 -5.34
N TYR A 129 12.02 -7.62 -4.24
CA TYR A 129 10.95 -7.71 -3.24
C TYR A 129 9.57 -8.05 -3.84
N PHE A 130 9.55 -8.74 -4.98
CA PHE A 130 8.34 -9.13 -5.71
C PHE A 130 7.47 -7.94 -6.14
N SER A 131 8.12 -6.81 -6.46
CA SER A 131 7.42 -5.53 -6.59
C SER A 131 6.59 -5.37 -7.86
N SER A 132 6.88 -6.18 -8.87
CA SER A 132 6.23 -6.15 -10.16
C SER A 132 6.03 -7.56 -10.71
N LYS A 133 5.25 -7.66 -11.78
CA LYS A 133 5.10 -8.92 -12.52
C LYS A 133 6.44 -9.46 -13.02
N GLU A 134 7.34 -8.59 -13.50
CA GLU A 134 8.66 -8.99 -13.98
C GLU A 134 9.51 -9.59 -12.84
N HIS A 135 9.52 -8.95 -11.67
CA HIS A 135 10.19 -9.45 -10.48
C HIS A 135 9.61 -10.80 -10.01
N ILE A 136 8.29 -10.94 -10.02
CA ILE A 136 7.61 -12.21 -9.69
C ILE A 136 7.96 -13.32 -10.69
N LEU A 137 8.04 -13.00 -11.98
CA LEU A 137 8.44 -13.96 -13.03
C LEU A 137 9.90 -14.43 -12.89
N LEU A 138 10.78 -13.59 -12.34
CA LEU A 138 12.14 -14.00 -11.97
C LEU A 138 12.13 -14.93 -10.73
N ALA A 139 11.29 -14.63 -9.75
CA ALA A 139 11.19 -15.37 -8.49
C ALA A 139 10.55 -16.76 -8.66
N PHE A 140 9.50 -16.84 -9.47
CA PHE A 140 8.62 -18.00 -9.51
C PHE A 140 9.34 -19.33 -9.76
N PRO A 141 10.30 -19.46 -10.70
CA PRO A 141 11.04 -20.71 -10.90
C PRO A 141 11.82 -21.16 -9.65
N PHE A 142 12.40 -20.23 -8.89
CA PHE A 142 13.13 -20.54 -7.67
C PHE A 142 12.19 -21.08 -6.59
N TYR A 143 11.09 -20.37 -6.33
CA TYR A 143 10.13 -20.79 -5.31
C TYR A 143 9.36 -22.05 -5.72
N TYR A 144 9.12 -22.26 -7.01
CA TYR A 144 8.54 -23.50 -7.52
C TYR A 144 9.40 -24.73 -7.14
N HIS A 145 10.73 -24.64 -7.24
CA HIS A 145 11.63 -25.72 -6.84
C HIS A 145 11.52 -26.10 -5.36
N THR A 146 11.01 -25.22 -4.49
CA THR A 146 10.76 -25.57 -3.09
C THR A 146 9.77 -26.72 -2.95
N ILE A 147 8.82 -26.87 -3.89
CA ILE A 147 7.81 -27.94 -3.87
C ILE A 147 8.46 -29.33 -4.00
N ASP A 148 9.64 -29.41 -4.60
CA ASP A 148 10.37 -30.67 -4.77
C ASP A 148 10.93 -31.22 -3.44
N LEU A 149 10.97 -30.42 -2.36
CA LEU A 149 11.37 -30.86 -1.03
C LEU A 149 10.37 -31.83 -0.41
N SER A 150 10.86 -32.83 0.35
CA SER A 150 9.99 -33.81 1.01
C SER A 150 9.19 -33.22 2.19
N SER A 151 9.68 -32.13 2.82
CA SER A 151 9.03 -31.50 3.97
C SER A 151 8.17 -30.31 3.55
N PRO A 152 6.84 -30.35 3.76
CA PRO A 152 5.96 -29.19 3.58
C PRO A 152 6.39 -28.01 4.45
N GLN A 153 6.80 -28.28 5.70
CA GLN A 153 7.19 -27.24 6.66
C GLN A 153 8.39 -26.45 6.16
N LEU A 154 9.44 -27.13 5.66
CA LEU A 154 10.60 -26.46 5.09
C LEU A 154 10.25 -25.72 3.78
N THR A 155 9.42 -26.34 2.93
CA THR A 155 8.91 -25.72 1.69
C THR A 155 8.26 -24.38 2.01
N PHE A 156 7.25 -24.40 2.88
CA PHE A 156 6.49 -23.21 3.22
C PHE A 156 7.32 -22.21 3.99
N LYS A 157 8.28 -22.64 4.82
CA LYS A 157 9.23 -21.72 5.46
C LYS A 157 10.05 -20.93 4.45
N ILE A 158 10.57 -21.58 3.40
CA ILE A 158 11.35 -20.92 2.35
C ILE A 158 10.43 -20.07 1.47
N ALA A 159 9.25 -20.59 1.10
CA ALA A 159 8.31 -19.91 0.20
C ALA A 159 7.50 -18.79 0.86
N TYR A 160 7.46 -18.71 2.20
CA TYR A 160 6.61 -17.75 2.90
C TYR A 160 6.82 -16.30 2.44
N PRO A 161 8.04 -15.76 2.30
CA PRO A 161 8.23 -14.36 1.89
C PRO A 161 7.66 -14.06 0.51
N PHE A 162 7.67 -15.05 -0.39
CA PHE A 162 6.98 -14.98 -1.68
C PHE A 162 5.46 -15.08 -1.49
N LEU A 163 4.97 -16.08 -0.76
CA LEU A 163 3.53 -16.30 -0.55
C LEU A 163 2.83 -15.25 0.31
N ALA A 164 3.58 -14.44 1.05
CA ALA A 164 3.10 -13.30 1.86
C ALA A 164 3.42 -11.95 1.20
N ALA A 165 3.92 -11.96 -0.03
CA ALA A 165 4.32 -10.76 -0.75
C ALA A 165 3.14 -9.84 -1.10
N PRO A 166 3.40 -8.58 -1.46
CA PRO A 166 2.38 -7.55 -1.70
C PRO A 166 1.26 -7.90 -2.68
N TYR A 167 1.55 -8.76 -3.66
CA TYR A 167 0.59 -9.14 -4.69
C TYR A 167 -0.66 -9.89 -4.19
N ILE A 168 -0.72 -10.31 -2.93
CA ILE A 168 -1.92 -10.93 -2.33
C ILE A 168 -2.74 -9.94 -1.49
N PHE A 169 -2.27 -8.70 -1.28
CA PHE A 169 -2.89 -7.80 -0.31
C PHE A 169 -4.35 -7.49 -0.65
N ARG A 170 -4.69 -7.30 -1.93
CA ARG A 170 -6.06 -7.02 -2.37
C ARG A 170 -7.05 -8.13 -2.01
N PHE A 171 -6.59 -9.40 -2.04
CA PHE A 171 -7.37 -10.54 -1.55
C PHE A 171 -7.71 -10.37 -0.06
N PHE A 172 -6.71 -10.06 0.77
CA PHE A 172 -6.94 -9.86 2.20
C PHE A 172 -7.81 -8.65 2.49
N GLU A 173 -7.59 -7.52 1.82
CA GLU A 173 -8.44 -6.35 1.98
C GLU A 173 -9.91 -6.68 1.70
N SER A 174 -10.18 -7.37 0.60
CA SER A 174 -11.55 -7.71 0.17
C SER A 174 -12.20 -8.79 1.04
N SER A 175 -11.42 -9.70 1.64
CA SER A 175 -11.93 -10.70 2.60
C SER A 175 -12.10 -10.14 4.01
N LEU A 176 -11.14 -9.36 4.49
CA LEU A 176 -11.05 -8.95 5.89
C LEU A 176 -11.78 -7.64 6.18
N MET A 177 -11.86 -6.69 5.23
CA MET A 177 -12.63 -5.46 5.47
C MET A 177 -14.10 -5.72 5.78
N PRO A 178 -14.85 -6.54 5.00
CA PRO A 178 -16.24 -6.86 5.32
C PRO A 178 -16.39 -7.73 6.56
N PHE A 179 -15.41 -8.62 6.82
CA PHE A 179 -15.36 -9.41 8.05
C PHE A 179 -15.27 -8.50 9.27
N PHE A 180 -14.24 -7.63 9.31
CA PHE A 180 -14.01 -6.75 10.44
C PHE A 180 -15.14 -5.73 10.60
N SER A 181 -15.68 -5.18 9.51
CA SER A 181 -16.86 -4.30 9.61
C SER A 181 -18.02 -4.96 10.39
N ARG A 182 -18.33 -6.24 10.11
CA ARG A 182 -19.37 -6.98 10.84
C ARG A 182 -18.94 -7.37 12.25
N PHE A 183 -17.75 -7.94 12.37
CA PHE A 183 -17.14 -8.36 13.63
C PHE A 183 -17.11 -7.25 14.66
N LEU A 184 -16.80 -6.02 14.24
CA LEU A 184 -16.67 -4.87 15.13
C LEU A 184 -18.01 -4.30 15.58
N ARG A 185 -19.08 -4.51 14.80
CA ARG A 185 -20.43 -4.03 15.10
C ARG A 185 -21.22 -5.01 15.98
N ASP A 186 -20.69 -6.21 16.24
CA ASP A 186 -21.43 -7.27 16.91
C ASP A 186 -21.28 -7.26 18.43
N ASN A 187 -22.23 -6.58 19.09
CA ASN A 187 -22.34 -6.51 20.55
C ASN A 187 -22.44 -7.89 21.23
N ARG A 188 -22.78 -8.97 20.50
CA ARG A 188 -22.80 -10.33 21.07
C ARG A 188 -21.39 -10.76 21.49
N ILE A 189 -20.33 -10.28 20.85
CA ILE A 189 -18.95 -10.65 21.18
C ILE A 189 -18.64 -10.30 22.64
N GLU A 190 -18.97 -9.09 23.08
CA GLU A 190 -18.77 -8.68 24.48
C GLU A 190 -19.69 -9.44 25.44
N ASN A 191 -20.97 -9.56 25.08
CA ASN A 191 -21.97 -10.26 25.89
C ASN A 191 -21.66 -11.76 26.09
N CYS A 192 -20.99 -12.38 25.12
CA CYS A 192 -20.63 -13.79 25.18
C CYS A 192 -19.34 -14.07 25.96
N LYS A 193 -18.52 -13.05 26.31
CA LYS A 193 -17.24 -13.26 27.05
C LYS A 193 -17.44 -13.98 28.38
N ALA A 194 -18.59 -13.79 29.04
CA ALA A 194 -18.92 -14.44 30.30
C ALA A 194 -19.37 -15.90 30.17
N ASN A 195 -19.75 -16.38 28.97
CA ASN A 195 -20.26 -17.73 28.75
C ASN A 195 -19.49 -18.44 27.62
N LYS A 196 -18.55 -19.30 28.02
CA LYS A 196 -17.66 -20.04 27.11
C LYS A 196 -18.40 -20.85 26.05
N ARG A 197 -19.57 -21.43 26.36
CA ARG A 197 -20.35 -22.21 25.38
C ARG A 197 -20.89 -21.31 24.27
N ARG A 198 -21.54 -20.20 24.65
CA ARG A 198 -22.07 -19.21 23.69
C ARG A 198 -20.94 -18.57 22.88
N LEU A 199 -19.81 -18.30 23.52
CA LEU A 199 -18.61 -17.79 22.84
C LEU A 199 -18.13 -18.74 21.75
N ASN A 200 -18.06 -20.04 22.04
CA ASN A 200 -17.65 -21.05 21.07
C ASN A 200 -18.65 -21.22 19.92
N GLU A 201 -19.96 -21.21 20.23
CA GLU A 201 -21.02 -21.23 19.21
C GLU A 201 -20.91 -20.01 18.27
N LEU A 202 -20.74 -18.81 18.82
CA LEU A 202 -20.52 -17.59 18.05
C LEU A 202 -19.22 -17.65 17.23
N SER A 203 -18.12 -18.13 17.84
CA SER A 203 -16.82 -18.23 17.17
C SER A 203 -16.86 -19.19 15.98
N LYS A 204 -17.65 -20.27 16.05
CA LYS A 204 -17.90 -21.17 14.91
C LYS A 204 -18.64 -20.48 13.78
N ILE A 205 -19.60 -19.60 14.08
CA ILE A 205 -20.30 -18.81 13.05
C ILE A 205 -19.30 -17.90 12.33
N TYR A 206 -18.48 -17.17 13.08
CA TYR A 206 -17.43 -16.31 12.50
C TYR A 206 -16.35 -17.10 11.75
N ALA A 207 -16.01 -18.31 12.20
CA ALA A 207 -15.05 -19.17 11.50
C ALA A 207 -15.56 -19.56 10.11
N ASN A 208 -16.84 -19.97 10.02
CA ASN A 208 -17.48 -20.28 8.73
C ASN A 208 -17.54 -19.04 7.82
N ASP A 209 -18.00 -17.92 8.36
CA ASP A 209 -18.13 -16.66 7.62
C ASP A 209 -16.78 -16.17 7.07
N LEU A 210 -15.72 -16.24 7.87
CA LEU A 210 -14.37 -15.86 7.45
C LEU A 210 -13.85 -16.77 6.33
N ILE A 211 -14.06 -18.09 6.44
CA ILE A 211 -13.67 -19.04 5.39
C ILE A 211 -14.46 -18.81 4.11
N ASP A 212 -15.76 -18.52 4.20
CA ASP A 212 -16.58 -18.21 3.04
C ASP A 212 -16.14 -16.91 2.35
N LEU A 213 -15.79 -15.87 3.12
CA LEU A 213 -15.22 -14.64 2.59
C LEU A 213 -13.85 -14.84 1.93
N PHE A 214 -13.00 -15.72 2.47
CA PHE A 214 -11.76 -16.10 1.79
C PHE A 214 -12.08 -16.80 0.47
N ILE A 215 -12.99 -17.77 0.46
CA ILE A 215 -13.36 -18.52 -0.75
C ILE A 215 -13.93 -17.60 -1.83
N GLN A 216 -14.84 -16.69 -1.47
CA GLN A 216 -15.47 -15.75 -2.39
C GLN A 216 -14.44 -14.87 -3.11
N ASN A 217 -13.38 -14.49 -2.43
CA ASN A 217 -12.37 -13.55 -2.94
C ASN A 217 -11.14 -14.21 -3.57
N LEU A 218 -11.06 -15.55 -3.66
CA LEU A 218 -9.92 -16.26 -4.24
C LEU A 218 -9.55 -15.80 -5.67
N HIS A 219 -10.52 -15.27 -6.42
CA HIS A 219 -10.30 -14.73 -7.76
C HIS A 219 -9.35 -13.51 -7.77
N LEU A 220 -9.13 -12.86 -6.64
CA LEU A 220 -8.20 -11.73 -6.47
C LEU A 220 -6.76 -12.18 -6.19
N LEU A 221 -6.50 -13.48 -6.03
CA LEU A 221 -5.13 -13.99 -5.94
C LEU A 221 -4.51 -14.09 -7.33
N PRO A 222 -3.27 -13.63 -7.54
CA PRO A 222 -2.60 -13.74 -8.84
C PRO A 222 -2.44 -15.18 -9.30
N ASN A 223 -2.37 -15.37 -10.62
CA ASN A 223 -2.24 -16.69 -11.22
C ASN A 223 -1.05 -17.48 -10.65
N PHE A 224 0.11 -16.86 -10.45
CA PHE A 224 1.31 -17.50 -9.88
C PHE A 224 1.06 -18.14 -8.51
N PHE A 225 0.27 -17.49 -7.64
CA PHE A 225 -0.12 -18.03 -6.35
C PHE A 225 -0.99 -19.28 -6.51
N THR A 226 -2.01 -19.23 -7.38
CA THR A 226 -2.89 -20.38 -7.62
C THR A 226 -2.13 -21.55 -8.25
N VAL A 227 -1.19 -21.28 -9.17
CA VAL A 227 -0.37 -22.29 -9.83
C VAL A 227 0.57 -22.97 -8.83
N PHE A 228 1.21 -22.21 -7.93
CA PHE A 228 2.04 -22.76 -6.86
C PHE A 228 1.26 -23.79 -6.04
N PHE A 229 0.06 -23.45 -5.58
CA PHE A 229 -0.75 -24.37 -4.78
C PHE A 229 -1.36 -25.53 -5.58
N LYS A 230 -1.71 -25.34 -6.85
CA LYS A 230 -2.11 -26.45 -7.75
C LYS A 230 -0.99 -27.47 -7.93
N MET A 231 0.26 -27.01 -7.95
CA MET A 231 1.43 -27.89 -8.03
C MET A 231 1.70 -28.58 -6.69
N ALA A 232 1.65 -27.83 -5.60
CA ALA A 232 1.80 -28.36 -4.24
C ALA A 232 0.75 -29.45 -3.94
N GLN A 233 -0.49 -29.29 -4.43
CA GLN A 233 -1.60 -30.23 -4.26
C GLN A 233 -1.34 -31.60 -4.90
N LYS A 234 -0.50 -31.67 -5.94
CA LYS A 234 -0.10 -32.96 -6.54
C LYS A 234 0.76 -33.80 -5.59
N LYS A 235 1.38 -33.17 -4.59
CA LYS A 235 2.33 -33.80 -3.66
C LYS A 235 1.79 -33.92 -2.25
N TRP A 236 1.03 -32.94 -1.80
CA TRP A 236 0.46 -32.90 -0.45
C TRP A 236 -1.05 -32.79 -0.52
N ASP A 237 -1.71 -33.38 0.47
CA ASP A 237 -3.16 -33.33 0.56
C ASP A 237 -3.67 -31.90 0.83
N HIS A 238 -4.97 -31.71 0.60
CA HIS A 238 -5.63 -30.43 0.85
C HIS A 238 -5.61 -30.01 2.33
N LYS A 239 -5.43 -30.97 3.26
CA LYS A 239 -5.36 -30.67 4.69
C LYS A 239 -4.08 -29.91 5.02
N ILE A 240 -2.92 -30.40 4.56
CA ILE A 240 -1.62 -29.75 4.80
C ILE A 240 -1.58 -28.35 4.19
N ILE A 241 -2.07 -28.22 2.95
CA ILE A 241 -2.12 -26.92 2.27
C ILE A 241 -3.07 -25.95 2.98
N GLY A 242 -4.26 -26.42 3.32
CA GLY A 242 -5.25 -25.58 4.00
C GLY A 242 -4.81 -25.18 5.41
N ASP A 243 -4.12 -26.07 6.13
CA ASP A 243 -3.52 -25.78 7.44
C ASP A 243 -2.49 -24.66 7.35
N PHE A 244 -1.56 -24.73 6.39
CA PHE A 244 -0.62 -23.63 6.14
C PHE A 244 -1.33 -22.32 5.80
N LEU A 245 -2.29 -22.36 4.86
CA LEU A 245 -3.01 -21.15 4.44
C LEU A 245 -3.72 -20.50 5.62
N VAL A 246 -4.46 -21.28 6.42
CA VAL A 246 -5.26 -20.73 7.52
C VAL A 246 -4.38 -20.34 8.69
N ASN A 247 -3.55 -21.24 9.20
CA ASN A 247 -2.88 -21.08 10.49
C ASN A 247 -1.58 -20.28 10.42
N GLU A 248 -0.89 -20.27 9.28
CA GLU A 248 0.39 -19.56 9.13
C GLU A 248 0.22 -18.24 8.36
N LEU A 249 -0.47 -18.26 7.21
CA LEU A 249 -0.56 -17.09 6.33
C LEU A 249 -1.75 -16.19 6.69
N PHE A 250 -2.96 -16.74 6.70
CA PHE A 250 -4.19 -15.93 6.82
C PHE A 250 -4.38 -15.45 8.25
N LYS A 251 -4.04 -16.28 9.24
CA LYS A 251 -4.04 -15.90 10.64
C LYS A 251 -3.10 -14.72 10.89
N ASP A 252 -1.82 -14.82 10.52
CA ASP A 252 -0.83 -13.75 10.73
C ASP A 252 -1.32 -12.40 10.16
N ILE A 253 -1.81 -12.40 8.92
CA ILE A 253 -2.32 -11.17 8.28
C ILE A 253 -3.60 -10.68 8.98
N SER A 254 -4.52 -11.56 9.36
CA SER A 254 -5.76 -11.18 10.06
C SER A 254 -5.50 -10.49 11.40
N PHE A 255 -4.48 -10.93 12.15
CA PHE A 255 -4.09 -10.30 13.42
C PHE A 255 -3.48 -8.92 13.19
N LYS A 256 -2.66 -8.75 12.13
CA LYS A 256 -2.13 -7.43 11.75
C LYS A 256 -3.24 -6.47 11.34
N PHE A 257 -4.28 -6.94 10.65
CA PHE A 257 -5.50 -6.16 10.40
C PHE A 257 -6.15 -5.75 11.71
N LEU A 258 -6.44 -6.69 12.61
CA LEU A 258 -7.09 -6.36 13.88
C LEU A 258 -6.35 -5.24 14.66
N VAL A 259 -5.02 -5.33 14.74
CA VAL A 259 -4.19 -4.31 15.40
C VAL A 259 -4.21 -2.98 14.63
N THR A 260 -4.07 -3.00 13.31
CA THR A 260 -4.04 -1.78 12.47
C THR A 260 -5.33 -0.95 12.56
N PHE A 261 -6.45 -1.62 12.78
CA PHE A 261 -7.74 -0.97 12.96
C PHE A 261 -8.03 -0.60 14.43
N GLY A 262 -7.10 -0.84 15.36
CA GLY A 262 -7.21 -0.38 16.75
C GLY A 262 -8.07 -1.28 17.64
N TYR A 263 -8.21 -2.56 17.30
CA TYR A 263 -9.12 -3.51 17.96
C TYR A 263 -8.40 -4.67 18.65
N GLU A 264 -7.16 -4.45 19.06
CA GLU A 264 -6.31 -5.39 19.80
C GLU A 264 -7.00 -6.05 21.02
N LYS A 265 -7.97 -5.39 21.66
CA LYS A 265 -8.77 -5.96 22.76
C LYS A 265 -9.61 -7.19 22.35
N ASN A 266 -9.89 -7.37 21.06
CA ASN A 266 -10.66 -8.50 20.52
C ASN A 266 -9.76 -9.63 20.00
N GLU A 267 -8.45 -9.53 20.17
CA GLU A 267 -7.47 -10.55 19.78
C GLU A 267 -7.81 -11.94 20.34
N PRO A 268 -8.19 -12.10 21.64
CA PRO A 268 -8.53 -13.42 22.18
C PRO A 268 -9.75 -14.05 21.51
N PHE A 269 -10.70 -13.24 21.03
CA PHE A 269 -11.87 -13.75 20.33
C PHE A 269 -11.52 -14.17 18.91
N LEU A 270 -10.71 -13.38 18.19
CA LEU A 270 -10.21 -13.76 16.86
C LEU A 270 -9.36 -15.05 16.94
N GLU A 271 -8.53 -15.19 17.97
CA GLU A 271 -7.80 -16.43 18.25
C GLU A 271 -8.75 -17.62 18.42
N ASN A 272 -9.85 -17.43 19.18
CA ASN A 272 -10.86 -18.46 19.32
C ASN A 272 -11.54 -18.80 17.99
N VAL A 273 -11.84 -17.81 17.13
CA VAL A 273 -12.38 -18.03 15.78
C VAL A 273 -11.47 -18.95 14.97
N PHE A 274 -10.17 -18.67 14.89
CA PHE A 274 -9.22 -19.54 14.18
C PHE A 274 -9.13 -20.93 14.82
N SER A 275 -9.15 -21.04 16.15
CA SER A 275 -9.14 -22.33 16.84
C SER A 275 -10.39 -23.20 16.58
N GLN A 276 -11.52 -22.58 16.19
CA GLN A 276 -12.74 -23.29 15.82
C GLN A 276 -12.72 -23.80 14.38
N MET A 277 -11.75 -23.38 13.56
CA MET A 277 -11.61 -23.88 12.20
C MET A 277 -11.13 -25.33 12.22
N THR A 278 -11.89 -26.19 11.54
CA THR A 278 -11.63 -27.64 11.46
C THR A 278 -10.91 -28.02 10.18
N VAL A 279 -10.46 -29.28 10.10
CA VAL A 279 -9.87 -29.87 8.88
C VAL A 279 -10.79 -29.72 7.67
N ASP A 280 -12.11 -29.76 7.85
CA ASP A 280 -13.06 -29.58 6.75
C ASP A 280 -12.98 -28.18 6.14
N HIS A 281 -12.75 -27.14 6.96
CA HIS A 281 -12.53 -25.78 6.49
C HIS A 281 -11.24 -25.70 5.65
N PHE A 282 -10.18 -26.36 6.12
CA PHE A 282 -8.88 -26.38 5.44
C PHE A 282 -9.01 -27.05 4.07
N VAL A 283 -9.68 -28.20 4.02
CA VAL A 283 -9.91 -28.94 2.78
C VAL A 283 -10.82 -28.16 1.83
N LYS A 284 -11.91 -27.55 2.34
CA LYS A 284 -12.83 -26.71 1.55
C LYS A 284 -12.08 -25.54 0.90
N LEU A 285 -11.32 -24.79 1.67
CA LEU A 285 -10.54 -23.63 1.20
C LEU A 285 -9.49 -24.05 0.16
N SER A 286 -8.67 -25.06 0.47
CA SER A 286 -7.61 -25.53 -0.42
C SER A 286 -8.18 -26.08 -1.75
N THR A 287 -9.29 -26.80 -1.69
CA THR A 287 -10.00 -27.29 -2.88
C THR A 287 -10.52 -26.14 -3.74
N ALA A 288 -11.12 -25.13 -3.11
CA ALA A 288 -11.61 -23.94 -3.81
C ALA A 288 -10.45 -23.16 -4.46
N LEU A 289 -9.34 -22.96 -3.76
CA LEU A 289 -8.13 -22.31 -4.28
C LEU A 289 -7.62 -23.02 -5.53
N CYS A 290 -7.50 -24.35 -5.49
CA CYS A 290 -7.01 -25.13 -6.63
C CYS A 290 -7.96 -25.11 -7.85
N LYS A 291 -9.25 -24.77 -7.66
CA LYS A 291 -10.24 -24.63 -8.74
C LYS A 291 -10.41 -23.20 -9.22
N SER A 292 -9.96 -22.22 -8.44
CA SER A 292 -10.13 -20.80 -8.76
C SER A 292 -9.36 -20.39 -10.03
N LYS A 293 -9.92 -19.37 -10.69
CA LYS A 293 -9.28 -18.62 -11.78
C LYS A 293 -8.96 -17.23 -11.27
N SER A 294 -7.75 -16.77 -11.54
CA SER A 294 -7.32 -15.42 -11.21
C SER A 294 -7.99 -14.40 -12.14
N SER A 295 -8.37 -13.27 -11.57
CA SER A 295 -8.87 -12.08 -12.25
C SER A 295 -8.03 -10.84 -11.95
N PHE A 296 -6.99 -11.01 -11.13
CA PHE A 296 -6.10 -9.95 -10.68
C PHE A 296 -4.70 -10.19 -11.25
N GLU A 297 -4.15 -9.17 -11.90
CA GLU A 297 -2.79 -9.18 -12.42
C GLU A 297 -1.96 -8.11 -11.72
N VAL A 298 -0.72 -8.46 -11.40
CA VAL A 298 0.28 -7.51 -10.92
C VAL A 298 0.77 -6.72 -12.14
N PRO A 299 0.91 -5.39 -12.06
CA PRO A 299 1.35 -4.60 -13.21
C PRO A 299 2.83 -4.85 -13.52
N GLU A 300 3.17 -4.54 -14.78
CA GLU A 300 4.54 -4.46 -15.26
C GLU A 300 5.09 -3.06 -14.95
N LEU A 301 6.23 -3.00 -14.25
CA LEU A 301 6.85 -1.73 -13.87
C LEU A 301 7.90 -1.25 -14.88
N PHE A 302 8.35 -2.11 -15.80
CA PHE A 302 9.47 -1.84 -16.70
C PHE A 302 9.10 -2.08 -18.16
N MET A 303 8.54 -3.26 -18.48
CA MET A 303 8.31 -3.67 -19.86
C MET A 303 7.29 -2.79 -20.58
N ASN A 304 6.24 -2.35 -19.89
CA ASN A 304 5.24 -1.40 -20.40
C ASN A 304 5.82 -0.01 -20.79
N PHE A 305 7.06 0.28 -20.38
CA PHE A 305 7.77 1.53 -20.67
C PHE A 305 8.98 1.32 -21.59
N GLY A 306 9.08 0.18 -22.27
CA GLY A 306 10.19 -0.14 -23.19
C GLY A 306 11.53 -0.37 -22.48
N HIS A 307 11.55 -0.52 -21.15
CA HIS A 307 12.78 -0.73 -20.41
C HIS A 307 13.24 -2.19 -20.50
N SER A 308 14.46 -2.40 -20.98
CA SER A 308 15.11 -3.72 -21.08
C SER A 308 15.86 -4.15 -19.82
N PHE A 309 15.71 -3.39 -18.74
CA PHE A 309 16.35 -3.63 -17.44
C PHE A 309 15.31 -3.62 -16.32
N TYR A 310 15.70 -4.21 -15.19
CA TYR A 310 14.99 -4.09 -13.92
C TYR A 310 15.89 -3.44 -12.88
N ASP A 311 15.29 -2.56 -12.07
CA ASP A 311 15.93 -1.92 -10.94
C ASP A 311 15.89 -2.84 -9.70
N PHE A 312 17.00 -2.89 -8.97
CA PHE A 312 17.15 -3.62 -7.72
C PHE A 312 17.71 -2.72 -6.63
N TYR A 313 17.22 -2.92 -5.41
CA TYR A 313 17.53 -2.13 -4.23
C TYR A 313 18.06 -3.05 -3.14
N VAL A 314 19.35 -2.97 -2.81
CA VAL A 314 20.02 -3.96 -1.95
C VAL A 314 21.00 -3.33 -0.98
N CYS A 315 21.44 -4.09 0.02
CA CYS A 315 22.61 -3.77 0.85
C CYS A 315 23.76 -4.77 0.64
N ILE A 316 24.94 -4.47 1.19
CA ILE A 316 26.12 -5.33 1.08
C ILE A 316 25.89 -6.74 1.65
N PRO A 317 25.30 -6.91 2.86
CA PRO A 317 24.99 -8.22 3.40
C PRO A 317 24.14 -9.11 2.49
N ASP A 318 23.21 -8.56 1.71
CA ASP A 318 22.43 -9.34 0.73
C ASP A 318 23.37 -9.97 -0.31
N LEU A 319 24.30 -9.19 -0.87
CA LEU A 319 25.27 -9.65 -1.87
C LEU A 319 26.22 -10.70 -1.31
N VAL A 320 26.76 -10.45 -0.11
CA VAL A 320 27.70 -11.36 0.58
C VAL A 320 27.03 -12.69 0.91
N ALA A 321 25.81 -12.66 1.42
CA ALA A 321 25.07 -13.88 1.74
C ALA A 321 24.80 -14.71 0.47
N LEU A 322 24.36 -14.06 -0.61
CA LEU A 322 24.09 -14.75 -1.88
C LEU A 322 25.36 -15.32 -2.52
N SER A 323 26.46 -14.57 -2.52
CA SER A 323 27.74 -15.00 -3.09
C SER A 323 28.30 -16.21 -2.32
N LYS A 324 28.32 -16.14 -0.99
CA LYS A 324 28.81 -17.22 -0.12
C LYS A 324 28.03 -18.52 -0.32
N VAL A 325 26.70 -18.41 -0.47
CA VAL A 325 25.84 -19.58 -0.68
C VAL A 325 26.10 -20.21 -2.04
N ILE A 326 26.04 -19.44 -3.12
CA ILE A 326 26.20 -20.00 -4.47
C ILE A 326 27.58 -20.64 -4.69
N GLU A 327 28.62 -20.13 -4.01
CA GLU A 327 29.98 -20.69 -4.03
C GLU A 327 30.06 -22.13 -3.51
N MET A 328 29.08 -22.59 -2.72
CA MET A 328 29.00 -23.99 -2.29
C MET A 328 28.67 -24.95 -3.44
N LYS A 329 28.18 -24.45 -4.58
CA LYS A 329 27.78 -25.26 -5.73
C LYS A 329 28.55 -24.92 -7.00
N THR A 330 28.96 -23.67 -7.17
CA THR A 330 29.63 -23.23 -8.40
C THR A 330 30.67 -22.15 -8.11
N LYS A 331 31.74 -22.12 -8.90
CA LYS A 331 32.76 -21.07 -8.77
C LYS A 331 32.25 -19.76 -9.36
N LEU A 332 32.33 -18.69 -8.58
CA LEU A 332 32.05 -17.35 -9.09
C LEU A 332 33.13 -16.92 -10.08
N PRO A 333 32.76 -16.25 -11.19
CA PRO A 333 33.73 -15.62 -12.08
C PRO A 333 34.66 -14.66 -11.32
N ALA A 334 35.90 -14.49 -11.81
CA ALA A 334 36.87 -13.55 -11.22
C ALA A 334 36.33 -12.12 -11.09
N SER A 335 35.44 -11.72 -12.01
CA SER A 335 34.78 -10.43 -11.97
C SER A 335 33.83 -10.24 -10.78
N MET A 336 33.45 -11.31 -10.06
CA MET A 336 32.44 -11.28 -8.98
C MET A 336 33.00 -11.71 -7.61
N THR A 337 34.25 -12.19 -7.52
CA THR A 337 34.84 -12.80 -6.31
C THR A 337 35.41 -11.79 -5.31
N SER A 338 35.65 -10.55 -5.73
CA SER A 338 36.08 -9.45 -4.86
C SER A 338 35.16 -8.24 -5.05
N LEU A 339 34.12 -8.16 -4.23
CA LEU A 339 33.25 -6.99 -4.17
C LEU A 339 33.97 -5.89 -3.36
N PRO A 340 34.30 -4.72 -3.94
CA PRO A 340 35.00 -3.65 -3.24
C PRO A 340 33.99 -2.90 -2.36
N PHE A 341 34.03 -3.20 -1.07
CA PHE A 341 33.13 -2.60 -0.08
C PHE A 341 33.66 -1.30 0.52
N ASP A 342 34.93 -0.93 0.24
CA ASP A 342 35.74 -0.05 1.08
C ASP A 342 35.14 1.34 1.37
N ASN A 343 34.29 1.87 0.49
CA ASN A 343 33.67 3.19 0.65
C ASN A 343 32.15 3.16 0.93
N THR A 344 31.52 1.99 0.80
CA THR A 344 30.06 1.85 0.93
C THR A 344 29.73 1.34 2.34
N PRO A 345 28.96 2.07 3.17
CA PRO A 345 28.62 1.60 4.50
C PRO A 345 27.82 0.28 4.42
N ARG A 346 28.21 -0.71 5.23
CA ARG A 346 27.69 -2.10 5.19
C ARG A 346 26.17 -2.20 5.05
N PHE A 347 25.41 -1.46 5.84
CA PHE A 347 23.94 -1.53 5.88
C PHE A 347 23.24 -0.40 5.11
N SER A 348 23.97 0.35 4.27
CA SER A 348 23.35 1.32 3.37
C SER A 348 22.80 0.64 2.13
N MET A 349 21.68 1.17 1.65
CA MET A 349 21.00 0.68 0.47
C MET A 349 21.48 1.42 -0.78
N PHE A 350 21.54 0.72 -1.91
CA PHE A 350 21.87 1.34 -3.20
C PHE A 350 21.11 0.66 -4.35
N TRP A 351 20.99 1.40 -5.45
CA TRP A 351 20.27 0.98 -6.65
C TRP A 351 21.22 0.53 -7.75
N PHE A 352 20.86 -0.53 -8.46
CA PHE A 352 21.53 -0.93 -9.70
C PHE A 352 20.55 -1.60 -10.67
N LYS A 353 20.97 -1.68 -11.93
CA LYS A 353 20.18 -2.22 -13.04
C LYS A 353 20.69 -3.59 -13.44
N VAL A 354 19.77 -4.53 -13.67
CA VAL A 354 20.08 -5.85 -14.25
C VAL A 354 19.35 -5.98 -15.58
N PHE A 355 20.09 -6.40 -16.60
CA PHE A 355 19.56 -6.65 -17.95
C PHE A 355 19.39 -8.16 -18.13
N PRO A 356 18.17 -8.70 -17.95
CA PRO A 356 17.93 -10.14 -18.06
C PRO A 356 18.25 -10.63 -19.49
N LYS A 357 18.97 -11.75 -19.60
CA LYS A 357 19.30 -12.36 -20.91
C LYS A 357 18.12 -13.08 -21.57
N ARG A 358 16.99 -13.23 -20.88
CA ARG A 358 15.78 -13.84 -21.47
C ARG A 358 15.31 -12.92 -22.60
N LYS A 359 14.96 -13.49 -23.76
CA LYS A 359 14.29 -12.75 -24.83
C LYS A 359 13.00 -12.19 -24.26
N ILE A 360 13.02 -10.92 -23.89
CA ILE A 360 11.80 -10.15 -23.65
C ILE A 360 11.01 -10.26 -24.97
N PRO A 361 9.73 -10.68 -24.94
CA PRO A 361 8.90 -10.64 -26.13
C PRO A 361 9.09 -9.26 -26.77
N LEU A 362 9.40 -9.22 -28.07
CA LEU A 362 9.55 -7.96 -28.80
C LEU A 362 8.40 -7.05 -28.42
N ASP A 363 8.71 -5.78 -28.14
CA ASP A 363 7.76 -4.75 -27.71
C ASP A 363 6.40 -5.03 -28.33
N LEU A 364 5.37 -5.10 -27.50
CA LEU A 364 4.02 -4.84 -27.96
C LEU A 364 4.07 -3.39 -28.48
N ARG A 365 4.53 -3.19 -29.72
CA ARG A 365 4.46 -1.91 -30.40
C ARG A 365 3.00 -1.54 -30.28
N VAL A 366 2.74 -0.52 -29.48
CA VAL A 366 1.39 0.00 -29.30
C VAL A 366 0.94 0.33 -30.70
N ARG A 367 -0.05 -0.42 -31.17
CA ARG A 367 -0.60 -0.18 -32.49
C ARG A 367 -1.03 1.29 -32.48
N PRO A 368 -0.53 2.12 -33.41
CA PRO A 368 -0.90 3.52 -33.42
C PRO A 368 -2.42 3.64 -33.45
N LEU A 369 -2.97 4.42 -32.51
CA LEU A 369 -4.40 4.53 -32.30
C LEU A 369 -5.00 5.67 -33.13
N ILE A 370 -4.26 6.76 -33.25
CA ILE A 370 -4.64 8.03 -33.86
C ILE A 370 -3.87 8.24 -35.16
N PHE A 371 -2.56 8.02 -35.16
CA PHE A 371 -1.70 8.40 -36.27
C PHE A 371 -1.24 7.21 -37.12
N SER A 372 -1.74 7.10 -38.35
CA SER A 372 -1.32 6.02 -39.25
C SER A 372 0.14 6.17 -39.70
N ASP A 373 0.90 5.09 -39.52
CA ASP A 373 2.24 4.95 -40.09
C ASP A 373 2.15 5.04 -41.61
N THR A 374 2.76 6.08 -42.19
CA THR A 374 2.87 6.21 -43.64
C THR A 374 4.34 6.17 -44.00
N GLN A 375 4.75 5.07 -44.63
CA GLN A 375 6.09 4.96 -45.17
C GLN A 375 6.13 5.66 -46.52
N PHE A 376 7.04 6.61 -46.67
CA PHE A 376 7.36 7.25 -47.94
C PHE A 376 8.87 7.40 -48.07
N GLN A 377 9.38 7.38 -49.31
CA GLN A 377 10.80 7.55 -49.57
C GLN A 377 11.09 9.02 -49.85
N ILE A 378 12.10 9.56 -49.16
CA ILE A 378 12.64 10.89 -49.41
C ILE A 378 13.89 10.73 -50.26
N ASN A 379 13.88 11.32 -51.45
CA ASN A 379 15.06 11.31 -52.33
C ASN A 379 16.21 12.07 -51.66
N GLN A 380 17.36 11.43 -51.46
CA GLN A 380 18.50 12.07 -50.81
C GLN A 380 19.09 13.16 -51.71
N ASN A 381 19.00 14.42 -51.27
CA ASN A 381 19.66 15.56 -51.90
C ASN A 381 20.46 16.33 -50.82
N PRO A 382 21.81 16.30 -50.85
CA PRO A 382 22.63 16.90 -49.80
C PRO A 382 22.54 18.44 -49.75
N VAL A 383 22.19 19.08 -50.86
CA VAL A 383 21.98 20.54 -50.89
C VAL A 383 20.68 20.90 -50.18
N TYR A 384 19.60 20.18 -50.50
CA TYR A 384 18.31 20.40 -49.85
C TYR A 384 18.35 20.04 -48.37
N GLU A 385 19.07 18.98 -48.00
CA GLU A 385 19.23 18.60 -46.60
C GLU A 385 19.92 19.67 -45.77
N ARG A 386 21.01 20.28 -46.28
CA ARG A 386 21.70 21.38 -45.57
C ARG A 386 20.77 22.58 -45.36
N SER A 387 20.04 22.99 -46.41
CA SER A 387 19.08 24.09 -46.32
C SER A 387 17.93 23.79 -45.37
N TRP A 388 17.43 22.55 -45.39
CA TRP A 388 16.40 22.06 -44.46
C TRP A 388 16.87 22.14 -43.00
N LEU A 389 18.04 21.57 -42.68
CA LEU A 389 18.59 21.58 -41.31
C LEU A 389 18.80 23.00 -40.79
N GLN A 390 19.26 23.92 -41.66
CA GLN A 390 19.37 25.33 -41.31
C GLN A 390 18.00 25.94 -40.97
N MET A 391 16.96 25.65 -41.76
CA MET A 391 15.60 26.14 -41.49
C MET A 391 15.00 25.54 -40.23
N GLN A 392 15.15 24.24 -40.02
CA GLN A 392 14.66 23.53 -38.82
C GLN A 392 15.26 24.14 -37.53
N SER A 393 16.50 24.60 -37.57
CA SER A 393 17.15 25.26 -36.42
C SER A 393 16.62 26.67 -36.12
N GLN A 394 15.97 27.32 -37.10
CA GLN A 394 15.53 28.72 -37.01
C GLN A 394 14.01 28.88 -36.89
N PHE A 395 13.25 27.91 -37.40
CA PHE A 395 11.79 28.00 -37.50
C PHE A 395 11.14 26.73 -36.94
N GLU A 396 10.10 26.91 -36.11
CA GLU A 396 9.30 25.81 -35.56
C GLU A 396 8.54 25.04 -36.65
N TYR A 397 8.14 25.73 -37.72
CA TYR A 397 7.40 25.17 -38.86
C TYR A 397 8.08 25.53 -40.20
N PRO A 398 9.15 24.82 -40.59
CA PRO A 398 9.94 25.17 -41.76
C PRO A 398 9.15 25.12 -43.08
N TYR A 399 8.12 24.27 -43.18
CA TYR A 399 7.25 24.20 -44.35
C TYR A 399 6.38 25.46 -44.51
N GLU A 400 5.74 25.94 -43.43
CA GLU A 400 4.96 27.18 -43.45
C GLU A 400 5.83 28.40 -43.80
N TYR A 401 7.07 28.42 -43.29
CA TYR A 401 8.05 29.45 -43.67
C TYR A 401 8.41 29.37 -45.17
N CYS A 402 8.70 28.17 -45.69
CA CYS A 402 9.02 28.00 -47.12
C CYS A 402 7.86 28.42 -48.03
N LYS A 403 6.63 28.12 -47.63
CA LYS A 403 5.41 28.45 -48.38
C LYS A 403 5.12 29.95 -48.39
N SER A 404 5.46 30.66 -47.31
CA SER A 404 5.23 32.11 -47.18
C SER A 404 6.39 32.98 -47.67
N CYS A 405 7.60 32.43 -47.81
CA CYS A 405 8.80 33.18 -48.21
C CYS A 405 8.87 33.39 -49.73
N GLN A 406 8.71 34.64 -50.18
CA GLN A 406 8.74 35.03 -51.60
C GLN A 406 10.08 34.74 -52.30
N ASN A 407 11.16 34.56 -51.55
CA ASN A 407 12.51 34.32 -52.07
C ASN A 407 12.78 32.86 -52.43
N ILE A 408 11.96 31.92 -51.94
CA ILE A 408 12.11 30.48 -52.22
C ILE A 408 11.15 30.11 -53.34
N LYS A 409 11.66 30.02 -54.57
CA LYS A 409 10.84 29.69 -55.77
C LYS A 409 11.00 28.24 -56.25
N ASP A 410 11.96 27.51 -55.70
CA ASP A 410 12.23 26.13 -56.09
C ASP A 410 11.15 25.18 -55.51
N GLN A 411 10.20 24.79 -56.36
CA GLN A 411 9.12 23.88 -56.02
C GLN A 411 9.60 22.49 -55.59
N ASN A 412 10.75 22.03 -56.11
CA ASN A 412 11.31 20.74 -55.70
C ASN A 412 11.85 20.81 -54.28
N PHE A 413 12.44 21.94 -53.90
CA PHE A 413 12.87 22.18 -52.52
C PHE A 413 11.68 22.34 -51.57
N ILE A 414 10.62 23.08 -51.94
CA ILE A 414 9.41 23.20 -51.11
C ILE A 414 8.77 21.82 -50.86
N LYS A 415 8.66 20.98 -51.90
CA LYS A 415 8.18 19.61 -51.76
C LYS A 415 9.09 18.76 -50.86
N TYR A 416 10.40 18.96 -50.94
CA TYR A 416 11.36 18.29 -50.06
C TYR A 416 11.16 18.67 -48.59
N VAL A 417 11.01 19.97 -48.30
CA VAL A 417 10.72 20.49 -46.96
C VAL A 417 9.40 19.95 -46.42
N LEU A 418 8.35 19.85 -47.25
CA LEU A 418 7.09 19.22 -46.86
C LEU A 418 7.30 17.76 -46.42
N LEU A 419 8.00 16.96 -47.24
CA LEU A 419 8.24 15.55 -46.94
C LEU A 419 9.04 15.37 -45.65
N ARG A 420 10.09 16.18 -45.43
CA ARG A 420 10.87 16.20 -44.19
C ARG A 420 10.03 16.63 -42.98
N SER A 421 9.22 17.67 -43.13
CA SER A 421 8.35 18.11 -42.03
C SER A 421 7.31 17.06 -41.66
N VAL A 422 6.77 16.32 -42.65
CA VAL A 422 5.86 15.20 -42.39
C VAL A 422 6.58 14.02 -41.74
N GLU A 423 7.85 13.78 -42.05
CA GLU A 423 8.69 12.77 -41.39
C GLU A 423 8.93 13.12 -39.92
N ASP A 424 9.31 14.37 -39.62
CA ASP A 424 9.43 14.89 -38.26
C ASP A 424 8.11 14.76 -37.48
N PHE A 425 6.98 15.12 -38.12
CA PHE A 425 5.68 14.95 -37.49
C PHE A 425 5.30 13.49 -37.28
N ASN A 426 5.68 12.56 -38.17
CA ASN A 426 5.48 11.12 -37.92
C ASN A 426 6.27 10.67 -36.68
N HIS A 427 7.49 11.18 -36.47
CA HIS A 427 8.27 10.88 -35.27
C HIS A 427 7.56 11.40 -34.02
N ARG A 428 7.19 12.69 -34.01
CA ARG A 428 6.45 13.31 -32.89
C ARG A 428 5.09 12.66 -32.65
N ALA A 429 4.42 12.19 -33.69
CA ALA A 429 3.19 11.41 -33.58
C ALA A 429 3.42 10.10 -32.82
N SER A 430 4.52 9.42 -33.14
CA SER A 430 4.91 8.17 -32.47
C SER A 430 5.23 8.41 -31.00
N GLU A 431 5.97 9.47 -30.68
CA GLU A 431 6.26 9.88 -29.30
C GLU A 431 4.99 10.28 -28.54
N PHE A 432 4.00 10.88 -29.22
CA PHE A 432 2.73 11.22 -28.59
C PHE A 432 1.89 9.98 -28.26
N GLU A 433 1.85 8.98 -29.15
CA GLU A 433 1.18 7.70 -28.89
C GLU A 433 1.87 6.92 -27.75
N GLU A 434 3.20 6.97 -27.70
CA GLU A 434 3.98 6.44 -26.59
C GLU A 434 3.65 7.17 -25.28
N LEU A 435 3.62 8.51 -25.30
CA LEU A 435 3.22 9.32 -24.15
C LEU A 435 1.82 8.95 -23.63
N MET A 436 0.86 8.76 -24.52
CA MET A 436 -0.49 8.33 -24.16
C MET A 436 -0.49 6.97 -23.46
N SER A 437 0.29 6.04 -23.99
CA SER A 437 0.49 4.72 -23.39
C SER A 437 1.16 4.82 -22.02
N PHE A 438 2.20 5.63 -21.89
CA PHE A 438 2.89 5.85 -20.62
C PHE A 438 2.00 6.49 -19.57
N LYS A 439 1.11 7.42 -19.96
CA LYS A 439 0.13 7.99 -19.03
C LYS A 439 -0.88 6.96 -18.54
N LEU A 440 -1.35 6.07 -19.44
CA LEU A 440 -2.24 4.97 -19.06
C LEU A 440 -1.56 4.05 -18.05
N TRP A 441 -0.35 3.59 -18.35
CA TRP A 441 0.41 2.70 -17.47
C TRP A 441 0.86 3.40 -16.19
N LEU A 442 1.19 4.70 -16.22
CA LEU A 442 1.48 5.49 -15.03
C LEU A 442 0.28 5.51 -14.08
N SER A 443 -0.94 5.64 -14.61
CA SER A 443 -2.16 5.54 -13.80
C SER A 443 -2.30 4.14 -13.16
N GLU A 444 -1.93 3.07 -13.86
CA GLU A 444 -1.99 1.71 -13.31
C GLU A 444 -0.95 1.49 -12.20
N ILE A 445 0.31 1.88 -12.42
CA ILE A 445 1.35 1.74 -11.40
C ILE A 445 1.08 2.65 -10.19
N LYS A 446 0.40 3.80 -10.36
CA LYS A 446 -0.04 4.63 -9.22
C LYS A 446 -1.07 3.92 -8.36
N LYS A 447 -2.07 3.27 -8.96
CA LYS A 447 -3.03 2.42 -8.23
C LYS A 447 -2.33 1.27 -7.52
N TRP A 448 -1.31 0.69 -8.14
CA TRP A 448 -0.48 -0.32 -7.51
C TRP A 448 0.34 0.23 -6.33
N GLY A 449 0.85 1.45 -6.46
CA GLY A 449 1.48 2.19 -5.37
C GLY A 449 0.54 2.41 -4.18
N GLU A 450 -0.72 2.78 -4.43
CA GLU A 450 -1.73 2.90 -3.36
C GLU A 450 -1.92 1.58 -2.59
N ILE A 451 -2.01 0.45 -3.32
CA ILE A 451 -2.11 -0.89 -2.72
C ILE A 451 -0.85 -1.20 -1.89
N ALA A 452 0.34 -0.87 -2.42
CA ALA A 452 1.60 -1.05 -1.71
C ALA A 452 1.63 -0.26 -0.39
N TYR A 453 1.28 1.03 -0.42
CA TYR A 453 1.30 1.90 0.76
C TYR A 453 0.31 1.46 1.84
N GLU A 454 -0.89 1.02 1.47
CA GLU A 454 -1.86 0.49 2.45
C GLU A 454 -1.38 -0.81 3.09
N GLN A 455 -0.71 -1.68 2.33
CA GLN A 455 -0.09 -2.87 2.91
C GLN A 455 1.08 -2.52 3.83
N GLU A 456 1.96 -1.61 3.41
CA GLU A 456 3.07 -1.15 4.25
C GLU A 456 2.54 -0.59 5.57
N ARG A 457 1.51 0.25 5.51
CA ARG A 457 0.80 0.76 6.69
C ARG A 457 0.31 -0.39 7.58
N LEU A 458 -0.36 -1.40 7.02
CA LEU A 458 -0.82 -2.57 7.77
C LEU A 458 0.33 -3.28 8.49
N MET A 459 1.45 -3.46 7.82
CA MET A 459 2.59 -4.22 8.33
C MET A 459 3.38 -3.42 9.38
N ILE A 460 3.45 -2.09 9.24
CA ILE A 460 4.20 -1.20 10.13
C ILE A 460 3.38 -0.77 11.34
N MET A 461 2.05 -0.66 11.24
CA MET A 461 1.21 -0.14 12.33
C MET A 461 1.43 -0.83 13.69
N PRO A 462 1.55 -2.17 13.78
CA PRO A 462 1.84 -2.82 15.06
C PRO A 462 3.18 -2.36 15.67
N ILE A 463 4.17 -2.06 14.85
CA ILE A 463 5.49 -1.53 15.28
C ILE A 463 5.35 -0.09 15.77
N ALA A 464 4.56 0.72 15.06
CA ALA A 464 4.26 2.10 15.45
C ALA A 464 3.52 2.18 16.80
N ILE A 465 2.61 1.24 17.07
CA ILE A 465 1.92 1.08 18.36
C ILE A 465 2.90 0.65 19.45
N LEU A 466 3.81 -0.30 19.18
CA LEU A 466 4.85 -0.68 20.14
C LEU A 466 5.77 0.49 20.49
N ALA A 467 6.19 1.29 19.49
CA ALA A 467 6.98 2.50 19.72
C ALA A 467 6.23 3.52 20.59
N THR A 468 4.93 3.68 20.35
CA THR A 468 4.03 4.52 21.17
C THR A 468 3.95 4.03 22.62
N GLN A 469 3.75 2.72 22.83
CA GLN A 469 3.73 2.12 24.16
C GLN A 469 5.07 2.29 24.88
N GLN A 470 6.19 2.12 24.18
CA GLN A 470 7.52 2.33 24.75
C GLN A 470 7.77 3.79 25.12
N ALA A 471 7.34 4.74 24.28
CA ALA A 471 7.43 6.16 24.59
C ALA A 471 6.61 6.52 25.83
N HIS A 472 5.37 5.99 25.95
CA HIS A 472 4.54 6.18 27.14
C HIS A 472 5.19 5.62 28.41
N ARG A 473 5.80 4.43 28.36
CA ARG A 473 6.52 3.81 29.49
C ARG A 473 7.74 4.60 29.97
N ARG A 474 8.28 5.51 29.16
CA ARG A 474 9.36 6.42 29.56
C ARG A 474 8.85 7.64 30.34
N GLU A 475 7.53 7.77 30.50
CA GLU A 475 6.89 8.80 31.32
C GLU A 475 7.29 10.23 30.94
N TYR A 476 7.35 10.52 29.63
CA TYR A 476 7.61 11.88 29.16
C TYR A 476 6.57 12.86 29.70
N LYS A 477 7.03 14.09 30.01
CA LYS A 477 6.24 15.14 30.66
C LYS A 477 5.04 15.60 29.82
N THR A 478 5.17 15.58 28.49
CA THR A 478 4.13 16.05 27.58
C THR A 478 3.88 15.04 26.46
N LEU A 479 2.67 15.12 25.89
CA LEU A 479 2.23 14.28 24.78
C LEU A 479 3.10 14.50 23.54
N GLU A 480 3.51 15.74 23.28
CA GLU A 480 4.31 16.13 22.12
C GLU A 480 5.71 15.51 22.15
N ILE A 481 6.35 15.50 23.31
CA ILE A 481 7.68 14.88 23.48
C ILE A 481 7.57 13.37 23.32
N ALA A 482 6.55 12.74 23.92
CA ALA A 482 6.28 11.31 23.73
C ALA A 482 6.06 10.99 22.25
N PHE A 483 5.28 11.83 21.55
CA PHE A 483 5.00 11.69 20.14
C PHE A 483 6.27 11.82 19.30
N GLU A 484 7.06 12.89 19.47
CA GLU A 484 8.31 13.12 18.74
C GLU A 484 9.22 11.90 18.83
N HIS A 485 9.43 11.36 20.04
CA HIS A 485 10.25 10.17 20.22
C HIS A 485 9.65 8.91 19.56
N SER A 486 8.33 8.74 19.62
CA SER A 486 7.66 7.59 19.00
C SER A 486 7.59 7.66 17.47
N SER A 487 7.59 8.86 16.88
CA SER A 487 7.32 9.08 15.45
C SER A 487 8.58 9.22 14.59
N THR A 488 9.75 9.41 15.20
CA THR A 488 11.04 9.64 14.50
C THR A 488 11.36 8.68 13.33
N LEU A 489 10.91 7.42 13.43
CA LEU A 489 11.19 6.36 12.45
C LEU A 489 10.14 6.26 11.34
N PHE A 490 9.02 6.96 11.46
CA PHE A 490 7.87 6.83 10.57
C PHE A 490 7.70 8.11 9.75
N SER A 491 7.64 7.99 8.42
CA SER A 491 7.41 9.13 7.51
C SER A 491 5.94 9.33 7.13
N SER A 492 5.13 8.26 7.22
CA SER A 492 3.71 8.32 6.87
C SER A 492 2.93 9.16 7.87
N THR A 493 2.29 10.23 7.39
CA THR A 493 1.41 11.10 8.19
C THR A 493 0.25 10.34 8.80
N ILE A 494 -0.26 9.31 8.11
CA ILE A 494 -1.34 8.45 8.62
C ILE A 494 -0.86 7.67 9.84
N ILE A 495 0.31 7.02 9.75
CA ILE A 495 0.91 6.29 10.88
C ILE A 495 1.15 7.24 12.05
N GLN A 496 1.71 8.41 11.77
CA GLN A 496 1.96 9.43 12.79
C GLN A 496 0.66 9.90 13.47
N LYS A 497 -0.43 10.13 12.73
CA LYS A 497 -1.75 10.44 13.32
C LYS A 497 -2.19 9.33 14.27
N ASP A 498 -2.10 8.08 13.83
CA ASP A 498 -2.52 6.93 14.62
C ASP A 498 -1.67 6.76 15.89
N GLN A 499 -0.35 7.02 15.82
CA GLN A 499 0.52 7.05 17.00
C GLN A 499 0.11 8.14 17.99
N PHE A 500 -0.19 9.35 17.48
CA PHE A 500 -0.61 10.47 18.33
C PHE A 500 -1.92 10.14 19.07
N LEU A 501 -2.93 9.62 18.35
CA LEU A 501 -4.21 9.21 18.95
C LEU A 501 -4.06 8.02 19.91
N SER A 502 -3.13 7.11 19.62
CA SER A 502 -2.81 5.99 20.51
C SER A 502 -2.14 6.49 21.80
N LEU A 503 -1.25 7.47 21.71
CA LEU A 503 -0.68 8.12 22.89
C LEU A 503 -1.76 8.80 23.74
N ILE A 504 -2.69 9.54 23.12
CA ILE A 504 -3.84 10.09 23.85
C ILE A 504 -4.55 8.98 24.61
N SER A 505 -4.87 7.87 23.95
CA SER A 505 -5.55 6.72 24.56
C SER A 505 -4.81 6.15 25.77
N LEU A 506 -3.47 6.13 25.74
CA LEU A 506 -2.63 5.63 26.84
C LEU A 506 -2.58 6.60 28.03
N TYR A 507 -2.52 7.91 27.78
CA TYR A 507 -2.50 8.92 28.85
C TYR A 507 -3.91 9.22 29.40
N LEU A 508 -4.96 8.95 28.62
CA LEU A 508 -6.34 9.32 28.94
C LEU A 508 -6.86 8.81 30.30
N PRO A 509 -6.59 7.56 30.74
CA PRO A 509 -7.08 7.08 32.04
C PRO A 509 -6.62 7.94 33.22
N ASN A 510 -5.41 8.47 33.15
CA ASN A 510 -4.86 9.34 34.19
C ASN A 510 -5.62 10.68 34.28
N PHE A 511 -6.07 11.19 33.13
CA PHE A 511 -6.82 12.45 33.05
C PHE A 511 -8.30 12.28 33.38
N ILE A 512 -8.95 11.26 32.82
CA ILE A 512 -10.39 11.03 32.92
C ILE A 512 -10.82 10.71 34.36
N SER A 513 -9.98 10.04 35.15
CA SER A 513 -10.29 9.67 36.54
C SER A 513 -10.84 10.85 37.38
N LYS A 514 -10.39 12.08 37.09
CA LYS A 514 -10.79 13.31 37.80
C LYS A 514 -12.16 13.86 37.40
N ILE A 515 -12.63 13.54 36.19
CA ILE A 515 -13.87 14.09 35.60
C ILE A 515 -14.90 13.01 35.26
N ASN A 516 -14.65 11.75 35.63
CA ASN A 516 -15.45 10.59 35.25
C ASN A 516 -16.94 10.71 35.63
N LYS A 517 -17.26 11.36 36.75
CA LYS A 517 -18.65 11.60 37.17
C LYS A 517 -19.38 12.55 36.22
N ASP A 518 -18.72 13.63 35.80
CA ASP A 518 -19.30 14.61 34.88
C ASP A 518 -19.45 14.01 33.48
N LEU A 519 -18.47 13.22 33.05
CA LEU A 519 -18.51 12.47 31.79
C LEU A 519 -19.72 11.52 31.74
N LYS A 520 -19.91 10.70 32.78
CA LYS A 520 -21.07 9.81 32.84
C LYS A 520 -22.40 10.57 32.81
N ALA A 521 -22.49 11.68 33.53
CA ALA A 521 -23.69 12.52 33.51
C ALA A 521 -23.98 13.11 32.12
N LEU A 522 -22.93 13.47 31.37
CA LEU A 522 -23.05 13.95 29.99
C LEU A 522 -23.53 12.83 29.05
N ASP A 523 -22.95 11.62 29.13
CA ASP A 523 -23.38 10.46 28.34
C ASP A 523 -24.86 10.11 28.57
N ASP A 524 -25.29 10.09 29.83
CA ASP A 524 -26.67 9.76 30.21
C ASP A 524 -27.65 10.78 29.63
N GLU A 525 -27.33 12.08 29.74
CA GLU A 525 -28.18 13.15 29.20
C GLU A 525 -28.18 13.19 27.67
N TRP A 526 -27.03 12.93 27.04
CA TRP A 526 -26.91 12.83 25.59
C TRP A 526 -27.70 11.64 25.04
N SER A 527 -27.57 10.47 25.67
CA SER A 527 -28.30 9.26 25.29
C SER A 527 -29.81 9.54 25.32
N LYS A 528 -30.30 10.16 26.39
CA LYS A 528 -31.70 10.56 26.53
C LYS A 528 -32.12 11.50 25.39
N PHE A 529 -31.32 12.53 25.11
CA PHE A 529 -31.58 13.48 24.02
C PHE A 529 -31.67 12.79 22.66
N THR A 530 -30.68 11.96 22.30
CA THR A 530 -30.69 11.23 21.02
C THR A 530 -31.82 10.23 20.93
N TYR A 531 -32.17 9.55 22.02
CA TYR A 531 -33.29 8.62 22.06
C TYR A 531 -34.62 9.34 21.81
N ASP A 532 -34.86 10.45 22.50
CA ASP A 532 -36.09 11.23 22.32
C ASP A 532 -36.20 11.81 20.91
N ARG A 533 -35.11 12.34 20.35
CA ARG A 533 -35.07 12.82 18.96
C ARG A 533 -35.19 11.69 17.93
N SER A 534 -34.71 10.49 18.23
CA SER A 534 -34.80 9.36 17.29
C SER A 534 -36.23 8.94 17.01
N LYS A 535 -37.18 9.23 17.92
CA LYS A 535 -38.62 8.97 17.74
C LYS A 535 -39.25 9.85 16.65
N ASP A 536 -38.61 10.97 16.31
CA ASP A 536 -39.07 11.88 15.26
C ASP A 536 -38.77 11.35 13.85
N PHE A 537 -37.99 10.27 13.73
CA PHE A 537 -37.57 9.68 12.47
C PHE A 537 -38.14 8.27 12.29
N ASP A 538 -38.69 8.00 11.10
CA ASP A 538 -39.00 6.63 10.71
C ASP A 538 -37.68 5.91 10.37
N LEU A 539 -37.32 4.92 11.20
CA LEU A 539 -36.12 4.09 11.04
C LEU A 539 -36.07 3.36 9.70
N ILE A 540 -37.21 3.20 9.01
CA ILE A 540 -37.29 2.47 7.74
C ILE A 540 -37.22 3.44 6.55
N ASN A 541 -37.70 4.68 6.69
CA ASN A 541 -37.83 5.61 5.58
C ASN A 541 -37.35 7.02 5.92
N ILE A 542 -36.06 7.26 5.68
CA ILE A 542 -35.42 8.58 5.86
C ILE A 542 -35.69 9.51 4.65
N GLY A 543 -36.53 9.07 3.71
CA GLY A 543 -36.83 9.80 2.48
C GLY A 543 -35.77 9.62 1.39
N LEU A 544 -35.03 8.50 1.43
CA LEU A 544 -34.06 8.12 0.41
C LEU A 544 -34.65 7.03 -0.50
N GLU A 545 -35.10 7.43 -1.69
CA GLU A 545 -35.68 6.49 -2.67
C GLU A 545 -34.63 5.57 -3.31
N ASN A 546 -33.39 6.07 -3.44
CA ASN A 546 -32.31 5.31 -4.05
C ASN A 546 -31.67 4.34 -3.04
N GLN A 547 -31.75 3.04 -3.32
CA GLN A 547 -31.15 1.97 -2.50
C GLN A 547 -29.66 2.18 -2.23
N SER A 548 -28.90 2.66 -3.21
CA SER A 548 -27.46 2.92 -3.04
C SER A 548 -27.19 4.07 -2.08
N SER A 549 -27.94 5.17 -2.20
CA SER A 549 -27.85 6.31 -1.28
C SER A 549 -28.27 5.93 0.13
N ASN A 550 -29.31 5.11 0.26
CA ASN A 550 -29.76 4.59 1.54
C ASN A 550 -28.68 3.70 2.19
N ALA A 551 -28.05 2.82 1.43
CA ALA A 551 -26.94 1.98 1.94
C ALA A 551 -25.76 2.83 2.43
N VAL A 552 -25.35 3.86 1.68
CA VAL A 552 -24.26 4.77 2.07
C VAL A 552 -24.63 5.56 3.34
N PHE A 553 -25.88 5.99 3.46
CA PHE A 553 -26.36 6.69 4.66
C PHE A 553 -26.28 5.78 5.89
N TRP A 554 -26.80 4.56 5.81
CA TRP A 554 -26.75 3.62 6.92
C TRP A 554 -25.33 3.21 7.28
N GLU A 555 -24.45 3.06 6.28
CA GLU A 555 -23.02 2.82 6.55
C GLU A 555 -22.40 3.97 7.36
N SER A 556 -22.75 5.23 7.06
CA SER A 556 -22.37 6.38 7.88
C SER A 556 -22.92 6.30 9.31
N VAL A 557 -24.18 5.90 9.49
CA VAL A 557 -24.79 5.72 10.83
C VAL A 557 -24.03 4.66 11.63
N GLU A 558 -23.67 3.54 11.00
CA GLU A 558 -22.92 2.47 11.66
C GLU A 558 -21.49 2.90 12.03
N GLU A 559 -20.80 3.65 11.17
CA GLU A 559 -19.47 4.20 11.48
C GLU A 559 -19.51 5.11 12.71
N LEU A 560 -20.55 5.95 12.84
CA LEU A 560 -20.75 6.78 14.05
C LEU A 560 -21.10 5.96 15.28
N ARG A 561 -21.81 4.84 15.12
CA ARG A 561 -22.22 3.96 16.23
C ARG A 561 -21.03 3.26 16.89
N THR A 562 -19.97 2.99 16.14
CA THR A 562 -18.78 2.29 16.65
C THR A 562 -17.74 3.23 17.29
N VAL A 563 -17.96 4.54 17.28
CA VAL A 563 -17.04 5.52 17.90
C VAL A 563 -16.97 5.31 19.41
N THR A 564 -15.77 5.12 19.95
CA THR A 564 -15.58 4.93 21.40
C THR A 564 -14.32 5.66 21.89
N ILE A 565 -14.30 6.04 23.17
CA ILE A 565 -13.09 6.57 23.82
C ILE A 565 -11.99 5.51 24.02
N ASN A 566 -12.38 4.24 24.03
CA ASN A 566 -11.49 3.10 24.25
C ASN A 566 -10.70 2.68 23.01
N GLY A 567 -11.02 3.28 21.86
CA GLY A 567 -10.37 3.09 20.56
C GLY A 567 -10.36 4.40 19.79
N ILE A 568 -9.65 5.41 20.32
CA ILE A 568 -9.70 6.78 19.79
C ILE A 568 -9.31 6.83 18.32
N THR A 569 -8.27 6.09 17.94
CA THR A 569 -7.78 5.98 16.57
C THR A 569 -8.87 5.50 15.62
N ALA A 570 -9.57 4.42 15.99
CA ALA A 570 -10.67 3.87 15.20
C ALA A 570 -11.87 4.82 15.17
N GLY A 571 -12.21 5.43 16.31
CA GLY A 571 -13.30 6.40 16.41
C GLY A 571 -13.07 7.63 15.54
N PHE A 572 -11.84 8.15 15.47
CA PHE A 572 -11.51 9.31 14.65
C PHE A 572 -11.70 8.99 13.17
N ARG A 573 -11.17 7.86 12.71
CA ARG A 573 -11.37 7.38 11.35
C ARG A 573 -12.86 7.15 11.04
N GLY A 574 -13.62 6.57 11.97
CA GLY A 574 -15.07 6.35 11.82
C GLY A 574 -15.84 7.66 11.63
N VAL A 575 -15.53 8.70 12.43
CA VAL A 575 -16.13 10.03 12.27
C VAL A 575 -15.79 10.64 10.91
N ILE A 576 -14.50 10.66 10.52
CA ILE A 576 -14.07 11.22 9.24
C ILE A 576 -14.75 10.49 8.08
N ARG A 577 -14.76 9.16 8.10
CA ARG A 577 -15.36 8.32 7.05
C ARG A 577 -16.87 8.51 6.94
N SER A 578 -17.57 8.55 8.07
CA SER A 578 -19.00 8.88 8.12
C SER A 578 -19.29 10.22 7.44
N PHE A 579 -18.51 11.25 7.76
CA PHE A 579 -18.70 12.57 7.20
C PHE A 579 -18.31 12.65 5.72
N GLN A 580 -17.35 11.85 5.27
CA GLN A 580 -17.06 11.68 3.83
C GLN A 580 -18.26 11.08 3.09
N PHE A 581 -18.89 10.04 3.62
CA PHE A 581 -20.09 9.45 3.05
C PHE A 581 -21.24 10.45 2.98
N LEU A 582 -21.48 11.20 4.07
CA LEU A 582 -22.53 12.23 4.13
C LEU A 582 -22.26 13.39 3.16
N LYS A 583 -21.00 13.84 3.04
CA LYS A 583 -20.58 14.84 2.06
C LYS A 583 -20.80 14.36 0.63
N GLY A 584 -20.56 13.07 0.35
CA GLY A 584 -20.85 12.44 -0.93
C GLY A 584 -22.35 12.44 -1.24
N LEU A 585 -23.18 12.08 -0.26
CA LEU A 585 -24.64 12.10 -0.37
C LEU A 585 -25.20 13.51 -0.60
N LEU A 586 -24.65 14.52 0.06
CA LEU A 586 -25.05 15.92 -0.09
C LEU A 586 -24.87 16.44 -1.52
N LYS A 587 -23.95 15.86 -2.32
CA LYS A 587 -23.80 16.23 -3.75
C LYS A 587 -24.97 15.76 -4.61
N VAL A 588 -25.71 14.76 -4.15
CA VAL A 588 -26.80 14.12 -4.89
C VAL A 588 -28.17 14.49 -4.29
N LEU A 589 -28.19 14.88 -3.02
CA LEU A 589 -29.42 15.16 -2.27
C LEU A 589 -29.50 16.64 -1.87
N PRO A 590 -30.70 17.23 -1.89
CA PRO A 590 -30.90 18.63 -1.50
C PRO A 590 -30.85 18.87 0.02
N LYS A 591 -30.76 17.81 0.84
CA LYS A 591 -30.86 17.87 2.31
C LYS A 591 -29.58 17.36 2.98
N ASP A 592 -29.10 18.12 3.98
CA ASP A 592 -28.03 17.68 4.86
C ASP A 592 -28.57 16.66 5.89
N LEU A 593 -28.08 15.42 5.80
CA LEU A 593 -28.52 14.31 6.64
C LEU A 593 -27.62 14.07 7.87
N THR A 594 -26.64 14.93 8.10
CA THR A 594 -25.60 14.71 9.12
C THR A 594 -26.17 14.61 10.53
N GLU A 595 -27.09 15.51 10.89
CA GLU A 595 -27.72 15.51 12.22
C GLU A 595 -28.56 14.25 12.45
N ILE A 596 -29.27 13.80 11.40
CA ILE A 596 -30.06 12.57 11.43
C ILE A 596 -29.14 11.37 11.64
N ALA A 597 -28.00 11.32 10.94
CA ALA A 597 -27.06 10.23 11.08
C ALA A 597 -26.51 10.11 12.52
N ILE A 598 -26.18 11.23 13.17
CA ILE A 598 -25.72 11.27 14.56
C ILE A 598 -26.81 10.79 15.52
N ILE A 599 -28.06 11.23 15.33
CA ILE A 599 -29.20 10.82 16.18
C ILE A 599 -29.47 9.33 16.05
N LEU A 600 -29.50 8.80 14.81
CA LEU A 600 -29.78 7.39 14.54
C LEU A 600 -28.61 6.46 14.90
N ALA A 601 -27.39 7.00 15.02
CA ALA A 601 -26.26 6.24 15.55
C ALA A 601 -26.52 5.81 16.99
N GLN A 602 -27.28 6.61 17.76
CA GLN A 602 -27.59 6.40 19.18
C GLN A 602 -26.33 6.10 20.02
N ASN A 603 -25.21 6.71 19.64
CA ASN A 603 -23.96 6.52 20.34
C ASN A 603 -23.86 7.47 21.54
N LYS A 604 -23.84 6.89 22.74
CA LYS A 604 -23.73 7.64 23.99
C LYS A 604 -22.40 8.39 24.13
N GLU A 605 -21.29 7.84 23.62
CA GLU A 605 -19.94 8.35 23.86
C GLU A 605 -19.52 9.44 22.87
N ILE A 606 -20.31 9.71 21.81
CA ILE A 606 -19.88 10.57 20.70
C ILE A 606 -19.54 12.01 21.14
N LEU A 607 -20.27 12.55 22.13
CA LEU A 607 -19.96 13.88 22.67
C LEU A 607 -18.67 13.88 23.47
N ILE A 608 -18.45 12.87 24.33
CA ILE A 608 -17.20 12.75 25.09
C ILE A 608 -16.04 12.57 24.12
N PHE A 609 -16.19 11.68 23.14
CA PHE A 609 -15.20 11.43 22.10
C PHE A 609 -14.79 12.75 21.42
N TYR A 610 -15.79 13.53 20.99
CA TYR A 610 -15.54 14.86 20.43
C TYR A 610 -14.78 15.77 21.40
N ILE A 611 -15.18 15.87 22.68
CA ILE A 611 -14.52 16.74 23.66
C ILE A 611 -13.05 16.34 23.84
N ILE A 612 -12.77 15.05 23.98
CA ILE A 612 -11.40 14.52 24.16
C ILE A 612 -10.55 14.78 22.92
N VAL A 613 -11.02 14.35 21.74
CA VAL A 613 -10.25 14.51 20.50
C VAL A 613 -10.08 15.96 20.13
N ASN A 614 -11.11 16.79 20.28
CA ASN A 614 -10.98 18.23 20.00
C ASN A 614 -9.96 18.89 20.95
N SER A 615 -10.00 18.54 22.24
CA SER A 615 -9.11 19.15 23.24
C SER A 615 -7.66 18.71 23.07
N PHE A 616 -7.40 17.41 22.98
CA PHE A 616 -6.04 16.85 23.00
C PHE A 616 -5.41 16.66 21.62
N ALA A 617 -6.21 16.49 20.56
CA ALA A 617 -5.73 16.27 19.20
C ALA A 617 -5.95 17.49 18.29
N MET A 618 -7.20 17.84 17.93
CA MET A 618 -7.45 18.85 16.88
C MET A 618 -6.97 20.27 17.25
N LYS A 619 -7.06 20.65 18.53
CA LYS A 619 -6.48 21.91 19.02
C LYS A 619 -4.96 21.82 19.29
N ASN A 620 -4.32 20.68 19.05
CA ASN A 620 -2.89 20.49 19.18
C ASN A 620 -2.21 20.79 17.83
N LYS A 621 -1.21 21.68 17.82
CA LYS A 621 -0.52 22.08 16.59
C LYS A 621 0.16 20.90 15.89
N VAL A 622 0.70 19.96 16.66
CA VAL A 622 1.41 18.79 16.12
C VAL A 622 0.42 17.91 15.37
N PHE A 623 -0.67 17.47 16.02
CA PHE A 623 -1.66 16.62 15.37
C PHE A 623 -2.37 17.33 14.20
N HIS A 624 -2.72 18.61 14.37
CA HIS A 624 -3.33 19.40 13.31
C HIS A 624 -2.46 19.46 12.05
N SER A 625 -1.13 19.59 12.19
CA SER A 625 -0.21 19.57 11.04
C SER A 625 -0.14 18.23 10.30
N LEU A 626 -0.67 17.15 10.89
CA LEU A 626 -0.76 15.83 10.27
C LEU A 626 -2.10 15.59 9.57
N CYS A 627 -3.09 16.44 9.81
CA CYS A 627 -4.39 16.38 9.15
C CYS A 627 -4.33 17.02 7.77
N THR A 628 -5.11 16.47 6.85
CA THR A 628 -5.36 17.11 5.55
C THR A 628 -6.45 18.17 5.67
N ASP A 629 -6.45 19.17 4.79
CA ASP A 629 -7.50 20.19 4.71
C ASP A 629 -8.91 19.58 4.63
N GLU A 630 -9.06 18.44 3.96
CA GLU A 630 -10.33 17.72 3.90
C GLU A 630 -10.73 17.14 5.26
N GLU A 631 -9.82 16.46 5.96
CA GLU A 631 -10.10 15.92 7.31
C GLU A 631 -10.48 17.02 8.29
N GLU A 632 -9.78 18.16 8.23
CA GLU A 632 -10.08 19.34 9.05
C GLU A 632 -11.47 19.90 8.72
N GLY A 633 -11.77 20.08 7.43
CA GLY A 633 -13.09 20.55 7.00
C GLY A 633 -14.23 19.63 7.44
N LEU A 634 -14.01 18.31 7.39
CA LEU A 634 -14.97 17.31 7.87
C LEU A 634 -15.11 17.34 9.39
N TRP A 635 -14.01 17.51 10.14
CA TRP A 635 -14.05 17.63 11.59
C TRP A 635 -14.77 18.92 12.04
N VAL A 636 -14.50 20.05 11.39
CA VAL A 636 -15.20 21.33 11.65
C VAL A 636 -16.69 21.20 11.37
N LYS A 637 -17.07 20.49 10.29
CA LYS A 637 -18.47 20.17 10.02
C LYS A 637 -19.08 19.34 11.16
N PHE A 638 -18.39 18.30 11.63
CA PHE A 638 -18.82 17.48 12.77
C PHE A 638 -19.01 18.31 14.04
N GLU A 639 -18.02 19.12 14.39
CA GLU A 639 -18.08 20.07 15.52
C GLU A 639 -19.29 21.00 15.40
N SER A 640 -19.50 21.62 14.23
CA SER A 640 -20.59 22.57 14.02
C SER A 640 -21.97 21.94 14.22
N VAL A 641 -22.15 20.68 13.81
CA VAL A 641 -23.42 19.96 13.95
C VAL A 641 -23.64 19.58 15.42
N LEU A 642 -22.62 19.06 16.11
CA LEU A 642 -22.73 18.73 17.53
C LEU A 642 -23.04 19.97 18.37
N LEU A 643 -22.33 21.08 18.14
CA LEU A 643 -22.57 22.33 18.86
C LEU A 643 -24.00 22.84 18.61
N ARG A 644 -24.49 22.80 17.36
CA ARG A 644 -25.88 23.17 17.05
C ARG A 644 -26.89 22.30 17.79
N MET A 645 -26.66 20.99 17.85
CA MET A 645 -27.54 20.05 18.57
C MET A 645 -27.57 20.34 20.08
N VAL A 646 -26.40 20.54 20.68
CA VAL A 646 -26.23 20.81 22.12
C VAL A 646 -26.81 22.17 22.52
N THR A 647 -26.64 23.20 21.69
CA THR A 647 -27.14 24.57 21.93
C THR A 647 -28.60 24.77 21.54
N SER A 648 -29.30 23.73 21.08
CA SER A 648 -30.72 23.84 20.77
C SER A 648 -31.53 24.24 22.01
N GLN A 649 -32.44 25.21 21.86
CA GLN A 649 -33.19 25.83 22.97
C GLN A 649 -33.94 24.83 23.86
N SER A 650 -34.20 23.61 23.35
CA SER A 650 -34.87 22.53 24.07
C SER A 650 -34.04 21.84 25.16
N ASN A 651 -32.73 22.06 25.29
CA ASN A 651 -31.89 21.24 26.19
C ASN A 651 -30.80 21.99 26.98
N MET A 652 -31.21 22.95 27.83
CA MET A 652 -30.29 23.72 28.69
C MET A 652 -29.43 22.84 29.60
N LYS A 653 -29.94 21.69 30.06
CA LYS A 653 -29.20 20.80 30.97
C LYS A 653 -28.01 20.16 30.25
N LEU A 654 -28.22 19.61 29.05
CA LEU A 654 -27.16 19.06 28.21
C LEU A 654 -26.12 20.13 27.87
N GLN A 655 -26.58 21.33 27.50
CA GLN A 655 -25.72 22.47 27.19
C GLN A 655 -24.78 22.82 28.36
N ASN A 656 -25.33 22.96 29.57
CA ASN A 656 -24.55 23.30 30.76
C ASN A 656 -23.53 22.21 31.10
N LEU A 657 -23.92 20.93 31.04
CA LEU A 657 -23.02 19.80 31.28
C LEU A 657 -21.90 19.74 30.24
N PHE A 658 -22.22 19.93 28.97
CA PHE A 658 -21.25 19.92 27.88
C PHE A 658 -20.16 20.97 28.07
N PHE A 659 -20.53 22.24 28.30
CA PHE A 659 -19.53 23.30 28.51
C PHE A 659 -18.74 23.11 29.80
N GLN A 660 -19.37 22.65 30.88
CA GLN A 660 -18.66 22.32 32.12
C GLN A 660 -17.60 21.23 31.91
N VAL A 661 -17.93 20.16 31.19
CA VAL A 661 -16.98 19.08 30.87
C VAL A 661 -15.88 19.58 29.93
N GLN A 662 -16.23 20.39 28.94
CA GLN A 662 -15.26 20.97 28.00
C GLN A 662 -14.24 21.85 28.71
N ASP A 663 -14.67 22.73 29.62
CA ASP A 663 -13.79 23.60 30.40
C ASP A 663 -12.87 22.81 31.32
N LYS A 664 -13.41 21.80 32.03
CA LYS A 664 -12.61 20.90 32.87
C LYS A 664 -11.56 20.15 32.04
N THR A 665 -11.92 19.69 30.84
CA THR A 665 -11.00 18.99 29.93
C THR A 665 -9.91 19.93 29.41
N ALA A 666 -10.26 21.17 29.05
CA ALA A 666 -9.29 22.18 28.62
C ALA A 666 -8.28 22.51 29.73
N ASN A 667 -8.71 22.52 30.99
CA ASN A 667 -7.82 22.72 32.15
C ASN A 667 -6.92 21.51 32.44
N LEU A 668 -7.33 20.28 32.09
CA LEU A 668 -6.47 19.09 32.21
C LEU A 668 -5.37 19.04 31.15
N ARG A 669 -5.59 19.68 30.00
CA ARG A 669 -4.61 19.78 28.92
C ARG A 669 -3.48 20.77 29.25
N LYS A 670 -3.84 21.91 29.86
CA LYS A 670 -2.87 22.91 30.33
C LYS A 670 -2.02 22.33 31.45
#